data_AF-A0A1G2I2Y7-F1
#
_entry.id   AF-A0A1G2I2Y7-F1
#
_cell.length_a   1.000
_cell.length_b   1.000
_cell.length_c   1.000
_cell.angle_alpha   90.00
_cell.angle_beta   90.00
_cell.angle_gamma   90.00
#
_symmetry.space_group_name_H-M   'P 1'
#
loop_
_entity.id
_entity.type
_entity.pdbx_description
1 polymer ?
#
loop_
_entity_poly.entity_id
_entity_poly.type
_entity_poly.pdbx_seq_one_letter_code
_entity_poly.pdbx_strand_id
1 'polypeptide(L)'
;MSKKAVVFEFTSYKFEPNKKRAVFKYKTHFKDGSSISFSETITIPEKPLKSTNQKALKKMLESLHIILGISYYKLYCPPTVAFAKESVTLSKKETAFWNTVYKKGLGEFFFRNALDPAIAPKFPYAKDIQTTNYKLQTTLPTGRQANSRCLVGIGGGKDSIVSLELLKSQDFDVTGFLVKTNDTSNIPNNIAKKAGINMITIKRDLDEKIYQKHQYSGHIPISMIYAFLGSFTSLIYGYSYIIVSNEYSSNFGNFEYKGLNVNHQWSKSFEAEKIFQEYLDNFISPNIKYFSLMRPFYEIRIAKLFSNYYKKYVELFSSCNQNFRKEKSHEGLWCNRCPKCVFSFILLSAFLKKEELISIFGENLYQKQSLLPLFKDVLGLGDMKPFDCVGTFEESQTAFFMAAENFKDDFMVRQLLPQVKYSEDVLKIQRESNIPEQFKLLGMDNILILGYGKEGKATEKYIKKYYPKASIKIADQSLSQNYLENQDKFDIAIKTPGVNKELVKIPYTTATNIFFSKVSGKNLIIGVTGSKGKSTTSSLIFSILKSTKKDVELLGNIGKPMLEHLMLSVKKGKIFVLELSSYQLDDIKFSPDISVLTNLFLEHLDYHKSLNNYYQAKKNIINFQNENGFFVYNPDNKESVKWLKDYKGNKIAFFEKIPVKEEDIHLMGKHNQNNIRAAISVAKILTRSNNFAKNKISQRLFDRVKISDKVISSAIKNFKGLPNRLELVGKFKGIIFYNDASSTNPDSSILAIESLKDIDTIFLGGQDRGYDFSHLEKVIKKYKIRNIVLFPDSGEKIIKNKSGLNILNTESMEEAVKFAYQNTLKGKICLLSGASPSYSLWKNFEEKGDQFKHFVKKLNKQ
;
A
#
# COMPACT_ATOMS: atom_id res chain seq x y z
N MET A 1 -39.25 -41.26 10.33
CA MET A 1 -38.58 -40.27 11.21
C MET A 1 -37.27 -39.84 10.56
N SER A 2 -37.01 -38.54 10.40
CA SER A 2 -35.74 -38.04 9.85
C SER A 2 -34.59 -38.40 10.80
N LYS A 3 -33.53 -39.05 10.31
CA LYS A 3 -32.34 -39.37 11.10
C LYS A 3 -31.74 -38.08 11.66
N LYS A 4 -31.70 -37.94 13.00
CA LYS A 4 -31.13 -36.75 13.67
C LYS A 4 -29.61 -36.79 13.62
N ALA A 5 -29.00 -35.92 12.82
CA ALA A 5 -27.54 -35.78 12.77
C ALA A 5 -26.99 -35.19 14.07
N VAL A 6 -25.87 -35.74 14.55
CA VAL A 6 -25.26 -35.36 15.83
C VAL A 6 -23.86 -34.77 15.68
N VAL A 7 -23.05 -35.31 14.76
CA VAL A 7 -21.66 -34.87 14.55
C VAL A 7 -21.35 -34.82 13.05
N PHE A 8 -20.72 -33.73 12.60
CA PHE A 8 -20.02 -33.69 11.32
C PHE A 8 -18.52 -33.81 11.54
N GLU A 9 -17.94 -34.89 11.04
CA GLU A 9 -16.54 -35.23 11.22
C GLU A 9 -15.73 -34.94 9.96
N PHE A 10 -14.68 -34.14 10.11
CA PHE A 10 -13.62 -33.96 9.13
C PHE A 10 -12.65 -35.13 9.27
N THR A 11 -12.75 -36.14 8.41
CA THR A 11 -12.08 -37.44 8.64
C THR A 11 -10.63 -37.47 8.17
N SER A 12 -10.35 -37.09 6.91
CA SER A 12 -8.98 -37.07 6.39
C SER A 12 -8.87 -36.23 5.13
N TYR A 13 -7.65 -35.78 4.85
CA TYR A 13 -7.28 -35.23 3.54
C TYR A 13 -5.97 -35.85 3.07
N LYS A 14 -5.80 -35.97 1.75
CA LYS A 14 -4.57 -36.47 1.14
C LYS A 14 -4.24 -35.65 -0.10
N PHE A 15 -3.03 -35.09 -0.15
CA PHE A 15 -2.52 -34.44 -1.35
C PHE A 15 -1.58 -35.38 -2.10
N GLU A 16 -1.92 -35.70 -3.34
CA GLU A 16 -1.16 -36.59 -4.23
C GLU A 16 -0.60 -35.75 -5.41
N PRO A 17 0.51 -35.00 -5.22
CA PRO A 17 1.00 -34.05 -6.22
C PRO A 17 1.37 -34.72 -7.56
N ASN A 18 1.84 -35.98 -7.52
CA ASN A 18 2.14 -36.76 -8.73
C ASN A 18 0.88 -37.12 -9.53
N LYS A 19 -0.26 -37.32 -8.84
CA LYS A 19 -1.57 -37.54 -9.45
C LYS A 19 -2.34 -36.23 -9.69
N LYS A 20 -1.72 -35.08 -9.40
CA LYS A 20 -2.30 -33.75 -9.54
C LYS A 20 -3.67 -33.61 -8.86
N ARG A 21 -3.85 -34.23 -7.69
CA ARG A 21 -5.13 -34.16 -6.96
C ARG A 21 -4.98 -34.07 -5.44
N ALA A 22 -5.95 -33.44 -4.79
CA ALA A 22 -6.17 -33.49 -3.36
C ALA A 22 -7.55 -34.11 -3.08
N VAL A 23 -7.61 -35.08 -2.18
CA VAL A 23 -8.86 -35.76 -1.80
C VAL A 23 -9.20 -35.41 -0.36
N PHE A 24 -10.44 -35.01 -0.11
CA PHE A 24 -10.96 -34.60 1.19
C PHE A 24 -12.15 -35.47 1.56
N LYS A 25 -12.16 -36.02 2.77
CA LYS A 25 -13.18 -36.95 3.24
C LYS A 25 -13.91 -36.40 4.46
N TYR A 26 -15.21 -36.71 4.54
CA TYR A 26 -16.13 -36.24 5.56
C TYR A 26 -17.06 -37.36 6.00
N LYS A 27 -17.59 -37.28 7.21
CA LYS A 27 -18.61 -38.21 7.70
C LYS A 27 -19.64 -37.48 8.56
N THR A 28 -20.92 -37.77 8.34
CA THR A 28 -22.01 -37.32 9.21
C THR A 28 -22.50 -38.50 10.04
N HIS A 29 -22.51 -38.35 11.36
CA HIS A 29 -22.99 -39.35 12.31
C HIS A 29 -24.42 -39.02 12.77
N PHE A 30 -25.24 -40.05 12.94
CA PHE A 30 -26.64 -39.93 13.35
C PHE A 30 -26.89 -40.58 14.71
N LYS A 31 -27.95 -40.13 15.40
CA LYS A 31 -28.30 -40.61 16.75
C LYS A 31 -28.62 -42.11 16.80
N ASP A 32 -29.03 -42.71 15.68
CA ASP A 32 -29.31 -44.15 15.54
C ASP A 32 -28.05 -45.01 15.34
N GLY A 33 -26.85 -44.41 15.44
CA GLY A 33 -25.57 -45.09 15.22
C GLY A 33 -25.16 -45.21 13.76
N SER A 34 -26.03 -44.86 12.81
CA SER A 34 -25.66 -44.86 11.38
C SER A 34 -24.78 -43.67 11.01
N SER A 35 -24.07 -43.78 9.88
CA SER A 35 -23.27 -42.68 9.34
C SER A 35 -23.29 -42.63 7.82
N ILE A 36 -23.06 -41.44 7.24
CA ILE A 36 -22.89 -41.24 5.80
C ILE A 36 -21.53 -40.62 5.55
N SER A 37 -20.78 -41.18 4.59
CA SER A 37 -19.45 -40.69 4.22
C SER A 37 -19.46 -40.00 2.86
N PHE A 38 -18.70 -38.91 2.77
CA PHE A 38 -18.53 -38.10 1.56
C PHE A 38 -17.05 -37.97 1.20
N SER A 39 -16.76 -37.85 -0.10
CA SER A 39 -15.44 -37.59 -0.62
C SER A 39 -15.47 -36.53 -1.72
N GLU A 40 -14.64 -35.50 -1.59
CA GLU A 40 -14.45 -34.46 -2.59
C GLU A 40 -13.04 -34.52 -3.16
N THR A 41 -12.90 -34.32 -4.49
CA THR A 41 -11.58 -34.27 -5.14
C THR A 41 -11.35 -32.91 -5.78
N ILE A 42 -10.18 -32.33 -5.51
CA ILE A 42 -9.67 -31.14 -6.17
C ILE A 42 -8.56 -31.56 -7.12
N THR A 43 -8.71 -31.31 -8.41
CA THR A 43 -7.70 -31.62 -9.44
C THR A 43 -7.02 -30.33 -9.90
N ILE A 44 -5.69 -30.38 -9.99
CA ILE A 44 -4.84 -29.26 -10.43
C ILE A 44 -4.28 -29.53 -11.84
N PRO A 45 -3.99 -28.48 -12.64
CA PRO A 45 -3.57 -28.69 -14.04
C PRO A 45 -2.13 -29.21 -14.15
N GLU A 46 -1.25 -28.79 -13.23
CA GLU A 46 0.19 -29.08 -13.27
C GLU A 46 0.73 -29.49 -11.90
N LYS A 47 1.92 -30.11 -11.86
CA LYS A 47 2.56 -30.45 -10.59
C LYS A 47 2.96 -29.17 -9.83
N PRO A 48 2.89 -29.14 -8.49
CA PRO A 48 3.36 -28.01 -7.69
C PRO A 48 4.83 -27.67 -7.95
N LEU A 49 5.20 -26.42 -7.73
CA LEU A 49 6.60 -26.00 -7.75
C LEU A 49 7.40 -26.75 -6.68
N LYS A 50 8.61 -27.20 -7.03
CA LYS A 50 9.54 -27.84 -6.08
C LYS A 50 9.87 -26.94 -4.87
N SER A 51 9.81 -25.62 -5.04
CA SER A 51 10.07 -24.61 -4.01
C SER A 51 8.88 -24.32 -3.08
N THR A 52 7.76 -25.04 -3.20
CA THR A 52 6.58 -24.84 -2.37
C THR A 52 6.89 -25.08 -0.89
N ASN A 53 6.51 -24.15 -0.02
CA ASN A 53 6.70 -24.28 1.43
C ASN A 53 5.76 -25.36 2.00
N GLN A 54 6.32 -26.49 2.43
CA GLN A 54 5.54 -27.66 2.87
C GLN A 54 4.70 -27.39 4.13
N LYS A 55 5.16 -26.53 5.05
CA LYS A 55 4.38 -26.18 6.25
C LYS A 55 3.18 -25.30 5.89
N ALA A 56 3.39 -24.31 5.01
CA ALA A 56 2.31 -23.49 4.46
C ALA A 56 1.29 -24.34 3.69
N LEU A 57 1.78 -25.30 2.89
CA LEU A 57 0.96 -26.20 2.10
C LEU A 57 0.11 -27.10 2.97
N LYS A 58 0.69 -27.72 4.02
CA LYS A 58 -0.06 -28.48 5.01
C LYS A 58 -1.18 -27.62 5.61
N LYS A 59 -0.85 -26.42 6.08
CA LYS A 59 -1.85 -25.53 6.69
C LYS A 59 -2.96 -25.13 5.73
N MET A 60 -2.62 -24.85 4.47
CA MET A 60 -3.60 -24.58 3.42
C MET A 60 -4.51 -25.78 3.13
N LEU A 61 -3.98 -27.01 3.14
CA LEU A 61 -4.78 -28.22 2.97
C LEU A 61 -5.75 -28.45 4.14
N GLU A 62 -5.34 -28.17 5.37
CA GLU A 62 -6.24 -28.16 6.54
C GLU A 62 -7.37 -27.13 6.35
N SER A 63 -7.05 -25.91 5.92
CA SER A 63 -8.05 -24.87 5.63
C SER A 63 -9.00 -25.28 4.50
N LEU A 64 -8.48 -25.92 3.43
CA LEU A 64 -9.28 -26.45 2.34
C LEU A 64 -10.23 -27.55 2.83
N HIS A 65 -9.76 -28.45 3.70
CA HIS A 65 -10.59 -29.50 4.28
C HIS A 65 -11.80 -28.90 4.99
N ILE A 66 -11.61 -27.83 5.76
CA ILE A 66 -12.68 -27.12 6.47
C ILE A 66 -13.64 -26.40 5.52
N ILE A 67 -13.14 -25.56 4.60
CA ILE A 67 -14.03 -24.75 3.75
C ILE A 67 -14.82 -25.59 2.74
N LEU A 68 -14.22 -26.63 2.16
CA LEU A 68 -14.93 -27.51 1.21
C LEU A 68 -16.02 -28.33 1.93
N GLY A 69 -15.75 -28.70 3.19
CA GLY A 69 -16.67 -29.45 4.05
C GLY A 69 -18.02 -28.78 4.26
N ILE A 70 -18.11 -27.46 4.09
CA ILE A 70 -19.37 -26.71 4.24
C ILE A 70 -20.46 -27.22 3.29
N SER A 71 -20.06 -27.76 2.13
CA SER A 71 -20.97 -28.30 1.12
C SER A 71 -21.69 -29.57 1.60
N TYR A 72 -21.06 -30.33 2.50
CA TYR A 72 -21.61 -31.58 3.07
C TYR A 72 -22.21 -31.34 4.46
N TYR A 73 -21.62 -30.45 5.27
CA TYR A 73 -22.16 -30.05 6.57
C TYR A 73 -23.60 -29.57 6.45
N LYS A 74 -23.89 -28.70 5.47
CA LYS A 74 -25.22 -28.09 5.29
C LYS A 74 -26.34 -29.11 5.10
N LEU A 75 -26.02 -30.31 4.58
CA LEU A 75 -27.02 -31.31 4.21
C LEU A 75 -27.83 -31.79 5.41
N TYR A 76 -27.26 -31.69 6.62
CA TYR A 76 -27.86 -32.16 7.87
C TYR A 76 -27.67 -31.23 9.08
N CYS A 77 -26.77 -30.23 9.00
CA CYS A 77 -26.49 -29.24 10.05
C CYS A 77 -26.38 -29.81 11.48
N PRO A 78 -25.51 -30.81 11.72
CA PRO A 78 -25.31 -31.31 13.07
C PRO A 78 -24.76 -30.20 13.99
N PRO A 79 -25.13 -30.23 15.28
CA PRO A 79 -24.74 -29.18 16.23
C PRO A 79 -23.24 -29.21 16.58
N THR A 80 -22.59 -30.36 16.39
CA THR A 80 -21.19 -30.59 16.75
C THR A 80 -20.36 -30.87 15.50
N VAL A 81 -19.15 -30.28 15.45
CA VAL A 81 -18.11 -30.62 14.48
C VAL A 81 -16.92 -31.25 15.20
N ALA A 82 -16.31 -32.24 14.58
CA ALA A 82 -15.14 -32.94 15.10
C ALA A 82 -14.08 -33.12 14.01
N PHE A 83 -12.82 -33.19 14.44
CA PHE A 83 -11.69 -33.55 13.59
C PHE A 83 -11.23 -34.95 13.99
N ALA A 84 -11.01 -35.84 13.03
CA ALA A 84 -10.36 -37.11 13.33
C ALA A 84 -8.97 -36.85 13.91
N LYS A 85 -8.47 -37.77 14.75
CA LYS A 85 -7.17 -37.63 15.42
C LYS A 85 -6.08 -37.28 14.40
N GLU A 86 -5.29 -36.25 14.69
CA GLU A 86 -4.17 -35.74 13.85
C GLU A 86 -4.56 -35.10 12.50
N SER A 87 -5.84 -34.94 12.18
CA SER A 87 -6.27 -34.33 10.91
C SER A 87 -6.08 -32.81 10.87
N VAL A 88 -6.65 -32.08 11.83
CA VAL A 88 -6.56 -30.61 11.92
C VAL A 88 -6.54 -30.18 13.39
N THR A 89 -5.69 -29.22 13.73
CA THR A 89 -5.70 -28.57 15.04
C THR A 89 -5.78 -27.06 14.86
N LEU A 90 -6.83 -26.45 15.44
CA LEU A 90 -7.09 -25.01 15.34
C LEU A 90 -6.67 -24.27 16.61
N SER A 91 -6.12 -23.07 16.42
CA SER A 91 -5.99 -22.07 17.48
C SER A 91 -7.31 -21.33 17.74
N LYS A 92 -7.42 -20.65 18.90
CA LYS A 92 -8.60 -19.83 19.24
C LYS A 92 -8.96 -18.80 18.16
N LYS A 93 -7.96 -18.18 17.53
CA LYS A 93 -8.17 -17.20 16.47
C LYS A 93 -8.68 -17.82 15.17
N GLU A 94 -8.18 -18.99 14.79
CA GLU A 94 -8.69 -19.72 13.61
C GLU A 94 -10.12 -20.20 13.82
N THR A 95 -10.43 -20.70 15.01
CA THR A 95 -11.79 -21.08 15.38
C THR A 95 -12.76 -19.90 15.28
N ALA A 96 -12.37 -18.71 15.75
CA ALA A 96 -13.19 -17.50 15.60
C ALA A 96 -13.46 -17.17 14.12
N PHE A 97 -12.44 -17.29 13.26
CA PHE A 97 -12.58 -17.12 11.81
C PHE A 97 -13.56 -18.16 11.22
N TRP A 98 -13.37 -19.46 11.48
CA TRP A 98 -14.21 -20.52 10.90
C TRP A 98 -15.66 -20.48 11.38
N ASN A 99 -15.89 -20.19 12.67
CA ASN A 99 -17.22 -19.96 13.22
C ASN A 99 -17.92 -18.80 12.48
N THR A 100 -17.19 -17.70 12.21
CA THR A 100 -17.73 -16.56 11.46
C THR A 100 -18.06 -16.93 10.02
N VAL A 101 -17.16 -17.63 9.33
CA VAL A 101 -17.36 -18.07 7.93
C VAL A 101 -18.59 -18.96 7.79
N TYR A 102 -18.77 -19.95 8.67
CA TYR A 102 -19.93 -20.84 8.62
C TYR A 102 -21.22 -20.10 9.03
N LYS A 103 -21.18 -19.29 10.10
CA LYS A 103 -22.37 -18.58 10.59
C LYS A 103 -22.88 -17.55 9.59
N LYS A 104 -22.01 -16.65 9.11
CA LYS A 104 -22.40 -15.59 8.17
C LYS A 104 -22.54 -16.10 6.74
N GLY A 105 -21.65 -17.00 6.30
CA GLY A 105 -21.71 -17.57 4.95
C GLY A 105 -22.93 -18.46 4.69
N LEU A 106 -23.51 -19.06 5.73
CA LEU A 106 -24.76 -19.83 5.65
C LEU A 106 -26.00 -19.02 6.08
N GLY A 107 -25.89 -17.69 6.26
CA GLY A 107 -27.00 -16.86 6.73
C GLY A 107 -28.27 -17.00 5.89
N GLU A 108 -28.16 -16.92 4.56
CA GLU A 108 -29.28 -17.15 3.64
C GLU A 108 -29.80 -18.59 3.72
N PHE A 109 -28.90 -19.56 3.86
CA PHE A 109 -29.27 -20.97 4.00
C PHE A 109 -30.10 -21.21 5.27
N PHE A 110 -29.73 -20.59 6.40
CA PHE A 110 -30.50 -20.70 7.65
C PHE A 110 -31.89 -20.09 7.49
N PHE A 111 -31.98 -18.91 6.89
CA PHE A 111 -33.26 -18.25 6.60
C PHE A 111 -34.17 -19.13 5.73
N ARG A 112 -33.68 -19.60 4.58
CA ARG A 112 -34.48 -20.39 3.62
C ARG A 112 -34.95 -21.73 4.18
N ASN A 113 -34.22 -22.31 5.14
CA ASN A 113 -34.59 -23.56 5.81
C ASN A 113 -35.26 -23.35 7.19
N ALA A 114 -35.61 -22.10 7.54
CA ALA A 114 -36.19 -21.71 8.82
C ALA A 114 -35.39 -22.15 10.08
N LEU A 115 -34.07 -22.31 9.94
CA LEU A 115 -33.16 -22.76 11.00
C LEU A 115 -32.74 -21.59 11.88
N ASP A 116 -32.61 -21.82 13.19
CA ASP A 116 -31.96 -20.85 14.08
C ASP A 116 -30.46 -20.76 13.74
N PRO A 117 -29.90 -19.57 13.40
CA PRO A 117 -28.47 -19.41 13.14
C PRO A 117 -27.54 -19.84 14.28
N ALA A 118 -28.05 -20.01 15.51
CA ALA A 118 -27.33 -20.60 16.63
C ALA A 118 -26.93 -22.07 16.39
N ILE A 119 -27.55 -22.77 15.43
CA ILE A 119 -27.19 -24.14 15.01
C ILE A 119 -25.84 -24.19 14.29
N ALA A 120 -25.31 -23.05 13.82
CA ALA A 120 -24.02 -22.98 13.15
C ALA A 120 -22.92 -23.68 13.99
N PRO A 121 -21.98 -24.38 13.36
CA PRO A 121 -21.07 -25.24 14.07
C PRO A 121 -20.12 -24.43 14.94
N LYS A 122 -19.79 -25.00 16.11
CA LYS A 122 -18.75 -24.49 17.00
C LYS A 122 -17.49 -25.32 16.83
N PHE A 123 -16.49 -24.77 16.15
CA PHE A 123 -15.24 -25.46 15.91
C PHE A 123 -14.44 -25.64 17.21
N PRO A 124 -13.92 -26.84 17.52
CA PRO A 124 -13.04 -27.05 18.67
C PRO A 124 -11.69 -26.36 18.44
N TYR A 125 -10.99 -26.01 19.53
CA TYR A 125 -9.63 -25.47 19.49
C TYR A 125 -8.77 -26.11 20.59
N ALA A 126 -7.45 -26.14 20.37
CA ALA A 126 -6.50 -26.56 21.40
C ALA A 126 -5.96 -25.35 22.17
N LYS A 127 -5.73 -25.53 23.48
CA LYS A 127 -5.05 -24.53 24.32
C LYS A 127 -3.57 -24.41 23.90
N ASP A 128 -3.02 -23.20 23.98
CA ASP A 128 -1.58 -22.92 23.83
C ASP A 128 -0.94 -23.08 22.44
N ILE A 129 -1.72 -23.11 21.36
CA ILE A 129 -1.17 -23.03 19.99
C ILE A 129 -0.80 -21.59 19.65
N GLN A 130 0.50 -21.32 19.47
CA GLN A 130 0.97 -20.05 18.93
C GLN A 130 0.66 -19.92 17.44
N THR A 131 0.20 -18.74 17.03
CA THR A 131 -0.02 -18.39 15.63
C THR A 131 1.30 -18.42 14.86
N THR A 132 1.36 -19.20 13.80
CA THR A 132 2.54 -19.31 12.93
C THR A 132 2.14 -19.02 11.49
N ASN A 133 2.83 -18.08 10.83
CA ASN A 133 2.71 -17.87 9.39
C ASN A 133 3.97 -18.36 8.66
N TYR A 134 3.84 -18.61 7.36
CA TYR A 134 4.90 -19.22 6.56
C TYR A 134 5.25 -18.34 5.37
N LYS A 135 6.49 -17.86 5.29
CA LYS A 135 6.95 -17.06 4.16
C LYS A 135 7.23 -17.94 2.94
N LEU A 136 6.92 -17.42 1.75
CA LEU A 136 7.18 -18.10 0.47
C LEU A 136 8.57 -17.77 -0.06
N GLN A 137 9.20 -18.75 -0.72
CA GLN A 137 10.43 -18.51 -1.47
C GLN A 137 10.11 -17.62 -2.68
N THR A 138 10.78 -16.48 -2.78
CA THR A 138 10.38 -15.40 -3.70
C THR A 138 10.98 -15.49 -5.11
N THR A 139 11.65 -16.59 -5.46
CA THR A 139 12.25 -16.78 -6.80
C THR A 139 11.73 -18.04 -7.47
N LEU A 140 11.09 -17.85 -8.63
CA LEU A 140 10.74 -18.94 -9.54
C LEU A 140 12.00 -19.43 -10.28
N PRO A 141 12.00 -20.69 -10.78
CA PRO A 141 13.10 -21.24 -11.58
C PRO A 141 13.47 -20.40 -12.82
N THR A 142 12.50 -19.61 -13.32
CA THR A 142 12.63 -18.73 -14.49
C THR A 142 13.36 -17.41 -14.21
N GLY A 143 13.88 -17.18 -12.99
CA GLY A 143 14.54 -15.94 -12.61
C GLY A 143 13.60 -14.75 -12.33
N ARG A 144 12.30 -14.88 -12.65
CA ARG A 144 11.23 -13.96 -12.20
C ARG A 144 11.03 -14.09 -10.68
N GLN A 145 10.83 -12.96 -10.00
CA GLN A 145 10.40 -13.00 -8.61
C GLN A 145 8.94 -13.42 -8.54
N ALA A 146 8.62 -14.40 -7.70
CA ALA A 146 7.25 -14.85 -7.44
C ALA A 146 6.34 -13.69 -6.97
N ASN A 147 6.95 -12.65 -6.39
CA ASN A 147 6.30 -11.55 -5.67
C ASN A 147 5.53 -10.51 -6.51
N SER A 148 5.24 -10.76 -7.79
CA SER A 148 4.53 -9.78 -8.64
C SER A 148 3.47 -10.35 -9.59
N ARG A 149 3.27 -11.67 -9.59
CA ARG A 149 2.29 -12.31 -10.48
C ARG A 149 0.88 -12.19 -9.91
N CYS A 150 -0.06 -11.89 -10.79
CA CYS A 150 -1.48 -11.70 -10.49
C CYS A 150 -2.26 -12.91 -10.97
N LEU A 151 -2.95 -13.57 -10.05
CA LEU A 151 -3.93 -14.63 -10.29
C LEU A 151 -5.32 -14.00 -10.24
N VAL A 152 -5.94 -13.78 -11.40
CA VAL A 152 -7.16 -12.97 -11.54
C VAL A 152 -8.36 -13.89 -11.76
N GLY A 153 -9.36 -13.83 -10.88
CA GLY A 153 -10.60 -14.60 -11.04
C GLY A 153 -11.39 -14.16 -12.28
N ILE A 154 -11.61 -15.08 -13.23
CA ILE A 154 -12.36 -14.82 -14.47
C ILE A 154 -13.71 -15.55 -14.38
N GLY A 155 -14.79 -14.77 -14.25
CA GLY A 155 -16.15 -15.30 -14.08
C GLY A 155 -17.03 -15.23 -15.32
N GLY A 156 -16.61 -14.52 -16.37
CA GLY A 156 -17.39 -14.37 -17.60
C GLY A 156 -18.17 -13.06 -17.74
N GLY A 157 -18.38 -12.36 -16.63
CA GLY A 157 -19.08 -11.08 -16.59
C GLY A 157 -18.16 -9.86 -16.79
N LYS A 158 -18.80 -8.70 -16.96
CA LYS A 158 -18.17 -7.39 -17.17
C LYS A 158 -17.08 -7.06 -16.13
N ASP A 159 -17.30 -7.41 -14.87
CA ASP A 159 -16.46 -7.01 -13.73
C ASP A 159 -15.07 -7.63 -13.84
N SER A 160 -15.02 -8.93 -14.16
CA SER A 160 -13.76 -9.64 -14.38
C SER A 160 -13.00 -9.15 -15.61
N ILE A 161 -13.72 -8.71 -16.65
CA ILE A 161 -13.11 -8.12 -17.85
C ILE A 161 -12.49 -6.76 -17.53
N VAL A 162 -13.19 -5.90 -16.78
CA VAL A 162 -12.66 -4.60 -16.35
C VAL A 162 -11.39 -4.77 -15.52
N SER A 163 -11.40 -5.64 -14.51
CA SER A 163 -10.20 -5.93 -13.72
C SER A 163 -9.03 -6.41 -14.59
N LEU A 164 -9.30 -7.31 -15.54
CA LEU A 164 -8.30 -7.84 -16.45
C LEU A 164 -7.68 -6.76 -17.34
N GLU A 165 -8.50 -5.94 -18.00
CA GLU A 165 -8.00 -4.89 -18.90
C GLU A 165 -7.27 -3.78 -18.14
N LEU A 166 -7.73 -3.40 -16.95
CA LEU A 166 -7.03 -2.44 -16.10
C LEU A 166 -5.64 -2.94 -15.72
N LEU A 167 -5.50 -4.20 -15.30
CA LEU A 167 -4.20 -4.78 -14.96
C LEU A 167 -3.28 -4.86 -16.19
N LYS A 168 -3.82 -5.25 -17.35
CA LYS A 168 -3.04 -5.30 -18.59
C LYS A 168 -2.57 -3.92 -19.05
N SER A 169 -3.35 -2.87 -18.83
CA SER A 169 -2.98 -1.50 -19.19
C SER A 169 -1.74 -0.97 -18.46
N GLN A 170 -1.31 -1.64 -17.38
CA GLN A 170 -0.13 -1.30 -16.58
C GLN A 170 0.93 -2.42 -16.57
N ASP A 171 0.92 -3.30 -17.57
CA ASP A 171 1.89 -4.39 -17.78
C ASP A 171 2.06 -5.34 -16.57
N PHE A 172 0.99 -5.58 -15.81
CA PHE A 172 1.02 -6.61 -14.76
C PHE A 172 1.10 -8.02 -15.38
N ASP A 173 1.89 -8.92 -14.76
CA ASP A 173 1.97 -10.34 -15.13
C ASP A 173 0.70 -11.05 -14.66
N VAL A 174 -0.29 -11.12 -15.55
CA VAL A 174 -1.64 -11.64 -15.28
C VAL A 174 -1.79 -13.07 -15.79
N THR A 175 -2.32 -13.94 -14.93
CA THR A 175 -2.85 -15.26 -15.29
C THR A 175 -4.28 -15.35 -14.76
N GLY A 176 -5.21 -15.77 -15.62
CA GLY A 176 -6.59 -15.97 -15.21
C GLY A 176 -6.73 -17.21 -14.32
N PHE A 177 -7.71 -17.18 -13.43
CA PHE A 177 -8.05 -18.25 -12.52
C PHE A 177 -9.54 -18.61 -12.58
N LEU A 178 -9.82 -19.92 -12.69
CA LEU A 178 -11.17 -20.46 -12.72
C LEU A 178 -11.25 -21.71 -11.85
N VAL A 179 -12.35 -21.85 -11.13
CA VAL A 179 -12.72 -23.11 -10.46
C VAL A 179 -13.90 -23.71 -11.20
N LYS A 180 -13.71 -24.90 -11.77
CA LYS A 180 -14.75 -25.62 -12.51
C LYS A 180 -15.41 -26.64 -11.59
N THR A 181 -16.71 -26.47 -11.32
CA THR A 181 -17.53 -27.41 -10.52
C THR A 181 -18.73 -27.84 -11.36
N ASN A 182 -18.60 -28.95 -12.09
CA ASN A 182 -19.67 -29.53 -12.92
C ASN A 182 -20.33 -28.59 -13.98
N ASP A 183 -19.75 -27.40 -14.20
CA ASP A 183 -20.18 -26.40 -15.18
C ASP A 183 -19.66 -26.74 -16.59
N THR A 184 -20.47 -26.48 -17.61
CA THR A 184 -20.18 -26.69 -19.04
C THR A 184 -19.83 -25.39 -19.77
N SER A 185 -19.97 -24.22 -19.14
CA SER A 185 -19.72 -22.93 -19.77
C SER A 185 -18.24 -22.71 -20.13
N ASN A 186 -17.99 -22.39 -21.41
CA ASN A 186 -16.66 -22.01 -21.92
C ASN A 186 -16.42 -20.49 -21.91
N ILE A 187 -17.36 -19.68 -21.40
CA ILE A 187 -17.29 -18.22 -21.42
C ILE A 187 -15.97 -17.69 -20.81
N PRO A 188 -15.54 -18.10 -19.58
CA PRO A 188 -14.30 -17.60 -19.00
C PRO A 188 -13.05 -17.92 -19.85
N ASN A 189 -13.00 -19.11 -20.45
CA ASN A 189 -11.88 -19.52 -21.31
C ASN A 189 -11.83 -18.71 -22.60
N ASN A 190 -12.98 -18.41 -23.20
CA ASN A 190 -13.08 -17.59 -24.40
C ASN A 190 -12.60 -16.15 -24.13
N ILE A 191 -12.97 -15.58 -22.98
CA ILE A 191 -12.48 -14.26 -22.55
C ILE A 191 -10.97 -14.29 -22.34
N ALA A 192 -10.43 -15.28 -21.62
CA ALA A 192 -9.00 -15.42 -21.41
C ALA A 192 -8.23 -15.50 -22.74
N LYS A 193 -8.73 -16.28 -23.70
CA LYS A 193 -8.18 -16.38 -25.06
C LYS A 193 -8.22 -15.04 -25.79
N LYS A 194 -9.36 -14.35 -25.79
CA LYS A 194 -9.53 -13.02 -26.43
C LYS A 194 -8.66 -11.95 -25.77
N ALA A 195 -8.44 -12.06 -24.47
CA ALA A 195 -7.56 -11.17 -23.72
C ALA A 195 -6.08 -11.50 -23.91
N GLY A 196 -5.73 -12.66 -24.47
CA GLY A 196 -4.35 -13.09 -24.69
C GLY A 196 -3.62 -13.44 -23.39
N ILE A 197 -4.32 -14.05 -22.42
CA ILE A 197 -3.73 -14.46 -21.13
C ILE A 197 -3.80 -15.97 -20.93
N ASN A 198 -2.85 -16.49 -20.15
CA ASN A 198 -2.89 -17.87 -19.70
C ASN A 198 -3.98 -18.08 -18.66
N MET A 199 -4.46 -19.33 -18.54
CA MET A 199 -5.55 -19.70 -17.67
C MET A 199 -5.17 -20.89 -16.79
N ILE A 200 -5.36 -20.76 -15.47
CA ILE A 200 -5.25 -21.86 -14.52
C ILE A 200 -6.66 -22.26 -14.08
N THR A 201 -6.99 -23.52 -14.33
CA THR A 201 -8.29 -24.09 -13.97
C THR A 201 -8.12 -25.17 -12.92
N ILE A 202 -8.78 -24.99 -11.78
CA ILE A 202 -8.89 -26.01 -10.72
C ILE A 202 -10.22 -26.72 -10.89
N LYS A 203 -10.21 -28.04 -11.00
CA LYS A 203 -11.45 -28.83 -11.08
C LYS A 203 -11.86 -29.26 -9.67
N ARG A 204 -13.13 -29.10 -9.36
CA ARG A 204 -13.76 -29.52 -8.11
C ARG A 204 -14.80 -30.60 -8.42
N ASP A 205 -14.49 -31.83 -8.06
CA ASP A 205 -15.33 -33.00 -8.23
C ASP A 205 -16.04 -33.30 -6.89
N LEU A 206 -17.34 -32.99 -6.84
CA LEU A 206 -18.18 -33.22 -5.66
C LEU A 206 -18.60 -34.70 -5.57
N ASP A 207 -18.82 -35.19 -4.34
CA ASP A 207 -19.41 -36.52 -4.13
C ASP A 207 -20.81 -36.57 -4.78
N GLU A 208 -21.08 -37.60 -5.58
CA GLU A 208 -22.38 -37.74 -6.28
C GLU A 208 -23.57 -37.77 -5.31
N LYS A 209 -23.34 -38.22 -4.06
CA LYS A 209 -24.38 -38.22 -3.04
C LYS A 209 -24.96 -36.82 -2.80
N ILE A 210 -24.21 -35.74 -3.01
CA ILE A 210 -24.70 -34.37 -2.80
C ILE A 210 -25.93 -34.02 -3.66
N TYR A 211 -26.12 -34.73 -4.77
CA TYR A 211 -27.24 -34.56 -5.69
C TYR A 211 -28.49 -35.36 -5.28
N GLN A 212 -28.37 -36.21 -4.26
CA GLN A 212 -29.49 -36.96 -3.71
C GLN A 212 -30.33 -36.05 -2.79
N LYS A 213 -31.55 -36.50 -2.47
CA LYS A 213 -32.43 -35.78 -1.55
C LYS A 213 -31.89 -35.88 -0.11
N HIS A 214 -31.55 -34.74 0.48
CA HIS A 214 -31.09 -34.62 1.86
C HIS A 214 -32.10 -33.83 2.72
N GLN A 215 -31.78 -33.66 4.01
CA GLN A 215 -32.65 -32.94 4.95
C GLN A 215 -32.74 -31.45 4.62
N TYR A 216 -31.61 -30.83 4.23
CA TYR A 216 -31.57 -29.42 3.86
C TYR A 216 -30.85 -29.21 2.53
N SER A 217 -31.19 -28.11 1.87
CA SER A 217 -30.54 -27.65 0.65
C SER A 217 -30.45 -26.13 0.64
N GLY A 218 -29.60 -25.56 -0.22
CA GLY A 218 -29.49 -24.11 -0.35
C GLY A 218 -28.08 -23.59 -0.60
N HIS A 219 -27.96 -22.27 -0.54
CA HIS A 219 -26.75 -21.51 -0.85
C HIS A 219 -25.58 -21.87 0.08
N ILE A 220 -24.36 -21.75 -0.46
CA ILE A 220 -23.09 -21.83 0.29
C ILE A 220 -22.21 -20.66 -0.12
N PRO A 221 -21.28 -20.21 0.74
CA PRO A 221 -20.37 -19.11 0.43
C PRO A 221 -19.31 -19.53 -0.62
N ILE A 222 -19.72 -19.70 -1.87
CA ILE A 222 -18.90 -20.24 -2.96
C ILE A 222 -17.69 -19.36 -3.27
N SER A 223 -17.83 -18.03 -3.17
CA SER A 223 -16.71 -17.09 -3.37
C SER A 223 -15.61 -17.29 -2.32
N MET A 224 -15.95 -17.71 -1.10
CA MET A 224 -14.95 -18.05 -0.07
C MET A 224 -14.24 -19.36 -0.39
N ILE A 225 -14.95 -20.37 -0.91
CA ILE A 225 -14.32 -21.60 -1.44
C ILE A 225 -13.32 -21.23 -2.55
N TYR A 226 -13.71 -20.37 -3.48
CA TYR A 226 -12.83 -19.91 -4.57
C TYR A 226 -11.63 -19.11 -4.05
N ALA A 227 -11.81 -18.30 -3.01
CA ALA A 227 -10.71 -17.56 -2.36
C ALA A 227 -9.67 -18.53 -1.77
N PHE A 228 -10.08 -19.59 -1.07
CA PHE A 228 -9.17 -20.61 -0.56
C PHE A 228 -8.50 -21.42 -1.67
N LEU A 229 -9.23 -21.82 -2.73
CA LEU A 229 -8.64 -22.53 -3.88
C LEU A 229 -7.68 -21.64 -4.67
N GLY A 230 -7.98 -20.34 -4.79
CA GLY A 230 -7.08 -19.33 -5.36
C GLY A 230 -5.81 -19.20 -4.52
N SER A 231 -5.93 -19.19 -3.18
CA SER A 231 -4.77 -19.14 -2.27
C SER A 231 -3.92 -20.41 -2.32
N PHE A 232 -4.55 -21.57 -2.43
CA PHE A 232 -3.85 -22.83 -2.68
C PHE A 232 -3.09 -22.80 -4.01
N THR A 233 -3.74 -22.34 -5.08
CA THR A 233 -3.15 -22.18 -6.41
C THR A 233 -1.96 -21.19 -6.38
N SER A 234 -2.14 -20.06 -5.69
CA SER A 234 -1.13 -19.04 -5.48
C SER A 234 0.09 -19.61 -4.77
N LEU A 235 -0.13 -20.44 -3.75
CA LEU A 235 0.91 -21.09 -2.96
C LEU A 235 1.73 -22.11 -3.78
N ILE A 236 1.07 -22.97 -4.55
CA ILE A 236 1.74 -24.07 -5.27
C ILE A 236 2.37 -23.63 -6.61
N TYR A 237 1.91 -22.52 -7.20
CA TYR A 237 2.41 -22.00 -8.47
C TYR A 237 3.11 -20.62 -8.38
N GLY A 238 3.25 -20.08 -7.17
CA GLY A 238 4.06 -18.89 -6.90
C GLY A 238 3.45 -17.59 -7.43
N TYR A 239 2.19 -17.34 -7.09
CA TYR A 239 1.54 -16.03 -7.25
C TYR A 239 1.52 -15.28 -5.92
N SER A 240 1.38 -13.95 -5.98
CA SER A 240 1.32 -13.10 -4.79
C SER A 240 0.05 -12.29 -4.68
N TYR A 241 -0.61 -12.01 -5.80
CA TYR A 241 -1.85 -11.25 -5.80
C TYR A 241 -2.96 -12.15 -6.32
N ILE A 242 -3.99 -12.36 -5.51
CA ILE A 242 -5.23 -13.02 -5.91
C ILE A 242 -6.26 -11.92 -6.02
N ILE A 243 -6.70 -11.66 -7.25
CA ILE A 243 -7.52 -10.50 -7.57
C ILE A 243 -8.89 -11.00 -8.00
N VAL A 244 -9.91 -10.59 -7.27
CA VAL A 244 -11.33 -10.82 -7.62
C VAL A 244 -12.00 -9.50 -8.01
N SER A 245 -13.21 -9.57 -8.54
CA SER A 245 -13.93 -8.41 -9.10
C SER A 245 -15.30 -8.22 -8.43
N ASN A 246 -15.31 -8.17 -7.10
CA ASN A 246 -16.49 -7.86 -6.30
C ASN A 246 -16.57 -6.33 -6.10
N GLU A 247 -17.69 -5.77 -6.53
CA GLU A 247 -18.11 -4.39 -6.38
C GLU A 247 -18.45 -4.00 -4.94
N TYR A 248 -18.53 -2.69 -4.67
CA TYR A 248 -18.93 -2.15 -3.38
C TYR A 248 -20.33 -2.63 -2.95
N SER A 249 -21.25 -2.76 -3.91
CA SER A 249 -22.66 -3.12 -3.69
C SER A 249 -22.85 -4.48 -3.00
N SER A 250 -21.86 -5.36 -3.08
CA SER A 250 -21.82 -6.65 -2.37
C SER A 250 -21.77 -6.54 -0.84
N ASN A 251 -21.50 -5.34 -0.30
CA ASN A 251 -21.53 -5.05 1.13
C ASN A 251 -22.95 -5.01 1.71
N PHE A 252 -23.95 -4.67 0.89
CA PHE A 252 -25.30 -4.43 1.38
C PHE A 252 -26.10 -5.74 1.49
N GLY A 253 -26.54 -6.03 2.72
CA GLY A 253 -27.41 -7.16 3.04
C GLY A 253 -28.89 -6.85 2.83
N ASN A 254 -29.74 -7.88 2.98
CA ASN A 254 -31.14 -7.79 2.58
C ASN A 254 -32.09 -7.60 3.78
N PHE A 255 -31.85 -8.26 4.92
CA PHE A 255 -32.75 -8.24 6.09
C PHE A 255 -32.10 -8.82 7.36
N GLU A 256 -32.72 -8.59 8.52
CA GLU A 256 -32.36 -9.22 9.79
C GLU A 256 -33.20 -10.48 10.04
N TYR A 257 -32.57 -11.57 10.49
CA TYR A 257 -33.24 -12.83 10.81
C TYR A 257 -32.75 -13.40 12.13
N LYS A 258 -33.64 -13.46 13.13
CA LYS A 258 -33.34 -13.99 14.48
C LYS A 258 -32.02 -13.44 15.06
N GLY A 259 -31.81 -12.13 14.96
CA GLY A 259 -30.61 -11.44 15.47
C GLY A 259 -29.35 -11.59 14.59
N LEU A 260 -29.44 -12.20 13.40
CA LEU A 260 -28.38 -12.23 12.40
C LEU A 260 -28.75 -11.31 11.23
N ASN A 261 -27.90 -10.32 10.94
CA ASN A 261 -28.00 -9.57 9.69
C ASN A 261 -27.56 -10.48 8.52
N VAL A 262 -28.51 -10.80 7.62
CA VAL A 262 -28.30 -11.72 6.51
C VAL A 262 -27.91 -10.94 5.25
N ASN A 263 -26.63 -11.05 4.88
CA ASN A 263 -26.14 -10.66 3.56
C ASN A 263 -25.99 -11.92 2.69
N HIS A 264 -26.85 -12.07 1.67
CA HIS A 264 -26.83 -13.19 0.73
C HIS A 264 -25.52 -13.30 -0.07
N GLN A 265 -24.76 -12.21 -0.18
CA GLN A 265 -23.44 -12.15 -0.81
C GLN A 265 -22.33 -11.92 0.21
N TRP A 266 -22.50 -12.29 1.49
CA TRP A 266 -21.52 -11.98 2.53
C TRP A 266 -20.09 -12.38 2.13
N SER A 267 -19.91 -13.54 1.47
CA SER A 267 -18.58 -14.02 1.00
C SER A 267 -17.91 -13.15 -0.08
N LYS A 268 -18.63 -12.19 -0.65
CA LYS A 268 -18.14 -11.16 -1.57
C LYS A 268 -17.99 -9.79 -0.92
N SER A 269 -18.44 -9.59 0.32
CA SER A 269 -18.32 -8.31 1.03
C SER A 269 -16.88 -7.95 1.42
N PHE A 270 -16.66 -6.68 1.78
CA PHE A 270 -15.40 -6.19 2.30
C PHE A 270 -15.06 -6.79 3.66
N GLU A 271 -16.07 -7.06 4.50
CA GLU A 271 -15.87 -7.76 5.78
C GLU A 271 -15.20 -9.12 5.54
N ALA A 272 -15.77 -9.93 4.64
CA ALA A 272 -15.24 -11.24 4.30
C ALA A 272 -13.84 -11.17 3.69
N GLU A 273 -13.62 -10.21 2.78
CA GLU A 273 -12.31 -9.93 2.17
C GLU A 273 -11.24 -9.58 3.20
N LYS A 274 -11.57 -8.71 4.16
CA LYS A 274 -10.67 -8.27 5.23
C LYS A 274 -10.31 -9.42 6.17
N ILE A 275 -11.28 -10.14 6.72
CA ILE A 275 -10.99 -11.25 7.64
C ILE A 275 -10.24 -12.40 6.94
N PHE A 276 -10.49 -12.60 5.64
CA PHE A 276 -9.77 -13.61 4.86
C PHE A 276 -8.32 -13.19 4.61
N GLN A 277 -8.07 -11.92 4.27
CA GLN A 277 -6.70 -11.40 4.15
C GLN A 277 -5.94 -11.48 5.49
N GLU A 278 -6.60 -11.16 6.60
CA GLU A 278 -6.04 -11.32 7.95
C GLU A 278 -5.74 -12.79 8.27
N TYR A 279 -6.60 -13.72 7.85
CA TYR A 279 -6.35 -15.17 7.98
C TYR A 279 -5.10 -15.59 7.20
N LEU A 280 -4.95 -15.13 5.95
CA LEU A 280 -3.75 -15.40 5.15
C LEU A 280 -2.48 -14.86 5.80
N ASP A 281 -2.50 -13.61 6.27
CA ASP A 281 -1.35 -12.97 6.92
C ASP A 281 -0.92 -13.69 8.20
N ASN A 282 -1.88 -14.20 8.97
CA ASN A 282 -1.63 -14.81 10.28
C ASN A 282 -1.31 -16.31 10.25
N PHE A 283 -1.86 -17.07 9.29
CA PHE A 283 -1.82 -18.54 9.32
C PHE A 283 -1.24 -19.20 8.06
N ILE A 284 -1.28 -18.52 6.91
CA ILE A 284 -0.80 -19.09 5.65
C ILE A 284 0.50 -18.40 5.23
N SER A 285 0.40 -17.20 4.67
CA SER A 285 1.55 -16.43 4.23
C SER A 285 1.19 -14.96 4.03
N PRO A 286 1.94 -14.02 4.62
CA PRO A 286 1.76 -12.59 4.36
C PRO A 286 2.21 -12.17 2.95
N ASN A 287 2.83 -13.08 2.18
CA ASN A 287 3.22 -12.86 0.79
C ASN A 287 2.07 -13.04 -0.20
N ILE A 288 0.93 -13.58 0.24
CA ILE A 288 -0.28 -13.73 -0.58
C ILE A 288 -1.26 -12.64 -0.17
N LYS A 289 -1.66 -11.81 -1.14
CA LYS A 289 -2.62 -10.72 -0.97
C LYS A 289 -3.87 -11.01 -1.78
N TYR A 290 -4.98 -11.20 -1.09
CA TYR A 290 -6.32 -11.34 -1.62
C TYR A 290 -7.08 -10.03 -1.46
N PHE A 291 -7.59 -9.50 -2.56
CA PHE A 291 -8.38 -8.27 -2.57
C PHE A 291 -9.28 -8.23 -3.80
N SER A 292 -10.32 -7.40 -3.75
CA SER A 292 -11.05 -7.04 -4.94
C SER A 292 -10.59 -5.72 -5.53
N LEU A 293 -10.24 -5.73 -6.82
CA LEU A 293 -9.87 -4.50 -7.53
C LEU A 293 -11.08 -3.57 -7.74
N MET A 294 -12.30 -4.14 -7.77
CA MET A 294 -13.54 -3.40 -8.00
C MET A 294 -14.18 -2.88 -6.70
N ARG A 295 -13.64 -3.23 -5.52
CA ARG A 295 -14.19 -2.87 -4.22
C ARG A 295 -14.57 -1.38 -4.08
N PRO A 296 -13.79 -0.40 -4.57
CA PRO A 296 -14.11 1.01 -4.41
C PRO A 296 -15.28 1.49 -5.28
N PHE A 297 -15.72 0.68 -6.24
CA PHE A 297 -16.70 1.08 -7.25
C PHE A 297 -18.04 0.40 -7.02
N TYR A 298 -19.11 1.18 -7.13
CA TYR A 298 -20.44 0.67 -7.45
C TYR A 298 -20.45 0.05 -8.87
N GLU A 299 -21.39 -0.85 -9.12
CA GLU A 299 -21.53 -1.59 -10.37
C GLU A 299 -21.85 -0.69 -11.57
N ILE A 300 -22.55 0.44 -11.38
CA ILE A 300 -22.74 1.47 -12.41
C ILE A 300 -21.41 2.05 -12.92
N ARG A 301 -20.45 2.29 -12.02
CA ARG A 301 -19.10 2.75 -12.37
C ARG A 301 -18.31 1.68 -13.10
N ILE A 302 -18.50 0.41 -12.74
CA ILE A 302 -17.90 -0.72 -13.48
C ILE A 302 -18.49 -0.83 -14.89
N ALA A 303 -19.79 -0.59 -15.07
CA ALA A 303 -20.42 -0.55 -16.39
C ALA A 303 -19.83 0.58 -17.26
N LYS A 304 -19.59 1.77 -16.68
CA LYS A 304 -18.85 2.85 -17.35
C LYS A 304 -17.44 2.43 -17.77
N LEU A 305 -16.71 1.75 -16.89
CA LEU A 305 -15.36 1.28 -17.23
C LEU A 305 -15.42 0.20 -18.34
N PHE A 306 -16.39 -0.70 -18.27
CA PHE A 306 -16.60 -1.77 -19.25
C PHE A 306 -16.98 -1.25 -20.63
N SER A 307 -17.72 -0.13 -20.74
CA SER A 307 -18.07 0.46 -22.05
C SER A 307 -16.84 0.88 -22.87
N ASN A 308 -15.68 1.07 -22.25
CA ASN A 308 -14.42 1.28 -22.99
C ASN A 308 -13.90 0.01 -23.68
N TYR A 309 -14.38 -1.17 -23.29
CA TYR A 309 -13.88 -2.47 -23.72
C TYR A 309 -14.93 -3.35 -24.38
N TYR A 310 -16.23 -2.99 -24.31
CA TYR A 310 -17.33 -3.88 -24.71
C TYR A 310 -17.17 -4.41 -26.15
N LYS A 311 -16.74 -3.58 -27.11
CA LYS A 311 -16.55 -3.98 -28.52
C LYS A 311 -15.62 -5.18 -28.68
N LYS A 312 -14.62 -5.31 -27.79
CA LYS A 312 -13.68 -6.43 -27.79
C LYS A 312 -14.33 -7.74 -27.34
N TYR A 313 -15.40 -7.67 -26.55
CA TYR A 313 -15.99 -8.79 -25.82
C TYR A 313 -17.46 -9.06 -26.13
N VAL A 314 -18.12 -8.26 -26.97
CA VAL A 314 -19.57 -8.22 -27.20
C VAL A 314 -20.21 -9.61 -27.39
N GLU A 315 -19.55 -10.51 -28.12
CA GLU A 315 -20.03 -11.87 -28.41
C GLU A 315 -19.58 -12.94 -27.39
N LEU A 316 -18.84 -12.56 -26.36
CA LEU A 316 -18.14 -13.50 -25.47
C LEU A 316 -18.56 -13.40 -24.00
N PHE A 317 -19.11 -12.27 -23.57
CA PHE A 317 -19.38 -12.02 -22.15
C PHE A 317 -20.85 -12.21 -21.80
N SER A 318 -21.11 -12.63 -20.56
CA SER A 318 -22.46 -12.62 -20.01
C SER A 318 -22.45 -12.60 -18.49
N SER A 319 -23.37 -11.85 -17.92
CA SER A 319 -23.69 -11.85 -16.49
C SER A 319 -24.96 -12.67 -16.18
N CYS A 320 -25.53 -13.37 -17.17
CA CYS A 320 -26.76 -14.13 -17.01
C CYS A 320 -26.52 -15.45 -16.24
N ASN A 321 -27.13 -15.57 -15.06
CA ASN A 321 -27.04 -16.76 -14.21
C ASN A 321 -27.56 -18.04 -14.89
N GLN A 322 -28.40 -17.94 -15.92
CA GLN A 322 -28.93 -19.09 -16.65
C GLN A 322 -27.86 -19.83 -17.47
N ASN A 323 -26.72 -19.18 -17.79
CA ASN A 323 -25.62 -19.80 -18.51
C ASN A 323 -24.83 -20.83 -17.71
N PHE A 324 -24.92 -20.76 -16.38
CA PHE A 324 -24.12 -21.56 -15.45
C PHE A 324 -24.97 -22.62 -14.73
N ARG A 325 -26.20 -22.85 -15.20
CA ARG A 325 -27.05 -23.95 -14.74
C ARG A 325 -26.72 -25.21 -15.52
N LYS A 326 -26.89 -26.37 -14.87
CA LYS A 326 -26.61 -27.69 -15.46
C LYS A 326 -27.41 -27.95 -16.75
N GLU A 327 -28.67 -27.50 -16.78
CA GLU A 327 -29.51 -27.49 -17.97
C GLU A 327 -29.73 -26.05 -18.41
N LYS A 328 -29.24 -25.71 -19.61
CA LYS A 328 -29.35 -24.37 -20.15
C LYS A 328 -30.76 -24.16 -20.69
N SER A 329 -31.46 -23.16 -20.14
CA SER A 329 -32.87 -22.87 -20.45
C SER A 329 -33.10 -21.97 -21.68
N HIS A 330 -32.04 -21.63 -22.41
CA HIS A 330 -32.08 -20.73 -23.57
C HIS A 330 -30.84 -20.89 -24.47
N GLU A 331 -30.96 -20.48 -25.73
CA GLU A 331 -29.85 -20.31 -26.65
C GLU A 331 -29.23 -18.91 -26.52
N GLY A 332 -27.96 -18.75 -26.93
CA GLY A 332 -27.23 -17.48 -26.82
C GLY A 332 -26.65 -17.17 -25.43
N LEU A 333 -26.21 -15.93 -25.22
CA LEU A 333 -25.54 -15.47 -24.00
C LEU A 333 -26.49 -14.80 -23.00
N TRP A 334 -27.66 -14.34 -23.45
CA TRP A 334 -28.60 -13.58 -22.62
C TRP A 334 -30.00 -14.15 -22.80
N CYS A 335 -30.65 -14.52 -21.68
CA CYS A 335 -32.02 -15.03 -21.73
C CYS A 335 -33.07 -13.91 -21.79
N ASN A 336 -32.66 -12.66 -21.59
CA ASN A 336 -33.48 -11.46 -21.73
C ASN A 336 -34.78 -11.42 -20.90
N ARG A 337 -34.85 -12.24 -19.86
CA ARG A 337 -36.06 -12.39 -19.01
C ARG A 337 -35.76 -12.57 -17.52
N CYS A 338 -34.48 -12.63 -17.11
CA CYS A 338 -34.11 -12.77 -15.71
C CYS A 338 -33.66 -11.44 -15.10
N PRO A 339 -33.71 -11.31 -13.75
CA PRO A 339 -33.29 -10.08 -13.06
C PRO A 339 -31.88 -9.61 -13.44
N LYS A 340 -30.95 -10.55 -13.63
CA LYS A 340 -29.58 -10.23 -14.05
C LYS A 340 -29.46 -9.65 -15.46
N CYS A 341 -30.30 -10.07 -16.41
CA CYS A 341 -30.32 -9.48 -17.76
C CYS A 341 -30.87 -8.05 -17.69
N VAL A 342 -32.02 -7.86 -17.03
CA VAL A 342 -32.65 -6.54 -16.86
C VAL A 342 -31.70 -5.56 -16.18
N PHE A 343 -31.10 -5.95 -15.07
CA PHE A 343 -30.15 -5.11 -14.35
C PHE A 343 -28.90 -4.77 -15.18
N SER A 344 -28.32 -5.75 -15.88
CA SER A 344 -27.16 -5.48 -16.76
C SER A 344 -27.52 -4.55 -17.92
N PHE A 345 -28.72 -4.70 -18.49
CA PHE A 345 -29.25 -3.84 -19.54
C PHE A 345 -29.38 -2.39 -19.05
N ILE A 346 -30.00 -2.19 -17.88
CA ILE A 346 -30.14 -0.86 -17.24
C ILE A 346 -28.75 -0.22 -17.06
N LEU A 347 -27.81 -0.93 -16.44
CA LEU A 347 -26.48 -0.35 -16.18
C LEU A 347 -25.73 0.03 -17.47
N LEU A 348 -25.78 -0.82 -18.50
CA LEU A 348 -25.07 -0.55 -19.76
C LEU A 348 -25.77 0.53 -20.60
N SER A 349 -27.10 0.66 -20.50
CA SER A 349 -27.86 1.69 -21.22
C SER A 349 -27.49 3.13 -20.84
N ALA A 350 -26.93 3.31 -19.63
CA ALA A 350 -26.44 4.62 -19.18
C ALA A 350 -25.17 5.09 -19.92
N PHE A 351 -24.45 4.19 -20.59
CA PHE A 351 -23.14 4.49 -21.20
C PHE A 351 -22.99 4.04 -22.64
N LEU A 352 -23.91 3.24 -23.17
CA LEU A 352 -23.91 2.75 -24.55
C LEU A 352 -25.07 3.36 -25.34
N LYS A 353 -24.87 3.55 -26.64
CA LYS A 353 -25.95 3.93 -27.54
C LYS A 353 -26.96 2.79 -27.66
N LYS A 354 -28.19 3.12 -28.08
CA LYS A 354 -29.29 2.16 -28.23
C LYS A 354 -28.93 0.99 -29.13
N GLU A 355 -28.28 1.25 -30.27
CA GLU A 355 -27.89 0.23 -31.25
C GLU A 355 -26.79 -0.68 -30.69
N GLU A 356 -25.83 -0.11 -29.96
CA GLU A 356 -24.75 -0.85 -29.31
C GLU A 356 -25.31 -1.78 -28.23
N LEU A 357 -26.27 -1.30 -27.43
CA LEU A 357 -26.92 -2.09 -26.40
C LEU A 357 -27.74 -3.25 -27.01
N ILE A 358 -28.51 -2.97 -28.07
CA ILE A 358 -29.26 -4.00 -28.79
C ILE A 358 -28.29 -5.05 -29.38
N SER A 359 -27.10 -4.66 -29.85
CA SER A 359 -26.11 -5.63 -30.34
C SER A 359 -25.61 -6.61 -29.29
N ILE A 360 -25.64 -6.25 -28.01
CA ILE A 360 -25.24 -7.12 -26.88
C ILE A 360 -26.35 -8.11 -26.54
N PHE A 361 -27.59 -7.62 -26.42
CA PHE A 361 -28.72 -8.40 -25.92
C PHE A 361 -29.55 -9.05 -27.03
N GLY A 362 -29.35 -8.65 -28.29
CA GLY A 362 -30.15 -9.05 -29.46
C GLY A 362 -31.48 -8.31 -29.60
N GLU A 363 -31.91 -7.55 -28.58
CA GLU A 363 -33.20 -6.85 -28.57
C GLU A 363 -33.25 -5.72 -27.54
N ASN A 364 -34.24 -4.82 -27.68
CA ASN A 364 -34.47 -3.72 -26.75
C ASN A 364 -35.38 -4.13 -25.58
N LEU A 365 -34.81 -4.34 -24.39
CA LEU A 365 -35.60 -4.73 -23.21
C LEU A 365 -36.53 -3.62 -22.70
N TYR A 366 -36.25 -2.34 -22.97
CA TYR A 366 -37.14 -1.24 -22.59
C TYR A 366 -38.46 -1.22 -23.36
N GLN A 367 -38.60 -1.98 -24.44
CA GLN A 367 -39.86 -2.12 -25.18
C GLN A 367 -40.70 -3.33 -24.75
N LYS A 368 -40.14 -4.25 -23.94
CA LYS A 368 -40.83 -5.48 -23.54
C LYS A 368 -41.79 -5.26 -22.38
N GLN A 369 -43.05 -4.98 -22.68
CA GLN A 369 -44.08 -4.75 -21.65
C GLN A 369 -44.17 -5.87 -20.60
N SER A 370 -43.95 -7.13 -20.99
CA SER A 370 -43.96 -8.29 -20.08
C SER A 370 -42.90 -8.25 -18.98
N LEU A 371 -41.84 -7.44 -19.13
CA LEU A 371 -40.79 -7.27 -18.13
C LEU A 371 -41.11 -6.16 -17.10
N LEU A 372 -42.23 -5.45 -17.23
CA LEU A 372 -42.56 -4.31 -16.37
C LEU A 372 -42.49 -4.63 -14.86
N PRO A 373 -43.04 -5.76 -14.36
CA PRO A 373 -42.90 -6.11 -12.94
C PRO A 373 -41.43 -6.25 -12.53
N LEU A 374 -40.62 -6.88 -13.37
CA LEU A 374 -39.22 -7.11 -13.07
C LEU A 374 -38.39 -5.82 -13.11
N PHE A 375 -38.70 -4.88 -14.01
CA PHE A 375 -38.09 -3.54 -13.99
C PHE A 375 -38.45 -2.80 -12.70
N LYS A 376 -39.71 -2.88 -12.24
CA LYS A 376 -40.11 -2.31 -10.95
C LYS A 376 -39.32 -2.91 -9.80
N ASP A 377 -39.17 -4.23 -9.73
CA ASP A 377 -38.40 -4.91 -8.67
C ASP A 377 -36.91 -4.50 -8.68
N VAL A 378 -36.27 -4.41 -9.85
CA VAL A 378 -34.86 -4.01 -9.96
C VAL A 378 -34.66 -2.53 -9.61
N LEU A 379 -35.63 -1.68 -9.92
CA LEU A 379 -35.61 -0.26 -9.58
C LEU A 379 -36.06 0.01 -8.13
N GLY A 380 -36.50 -0.99 -7.38
CA GLY A 380 -37.00 -0.81 -6.01
C GLY A 380 -38.37 -0.14 -5.93
N LEU A 381 -39.16 -0.25 -7.01
CA LEU A 381 -40.55 0.22 -7.12
C LEU A 381 -41.58 -0.92 -6.98
N GLY A 382 -41.11 -2.15 -6.80
CA GLY A 382 -41.92 -3.35 -6.58
C GLY A 382 -41.85 -3.87 -5.15
N ASP A 383 -42.55 -4.98 -4.88
CA ASP A 383 -42.77 -5.49 -3.52
C ASP A 383 -41.58 -6.28 -2.96
N MET A 384 -40.69 -6.80 -3.81
CA MET A 384 -39.56 -7.64 -3.40
C MET A 384 -38.29 -7.35 -4.19
N LYS A 385 -37.17 -7.17 -3.48
CA LYS A 385 -35.84 -7.18 -4.10
C LYS A 385 -35.53 -8.59 -4.64
N PRO A 386 -35.13 -8.75 -5.91
CA PRO A 386 -34.73 -10.05 -6.43
C PRO A 386 -33.59 -10.65 -5.61
N PHE A 387 -33.66 -11.96 -5.33
CA PHE A 387 -32.57 -12.71 -4.67
C PHE A 387 -31.37 -12.95 -5.59
N ASP A 388 -31.51 -12.72 -6.90
CA ASP A 388 -30.38 -12.68 -7.82
C ASP A 388 -29.45 -11.52 -7.44
N CYS A 389 -28.14 -11.68 -7.67
CA CYS A 389 -27.11 -10.76 -7.20
C CYS A 389 -27.12 -9.35 -7.84
N VAL A 390 -28.23 -8.64 -7.93
CA VAL A 390 -28.33 -7.28 -8.47
C VAL A 390 -27.80 -6.24 -7.47
N GLY A 391 -27.35 -5.10 -7.98
CA GLY A 391 -26.78 -3.99 -7.19
C GLY A 391 -27.79 -3.32 -6.26
N THR A 392 -27.51 -2.09 -5.84
CA THR A 392 -28.46 -1.30 -5.05
C THR A 392 -29.57 -0.71 -5.92
N PHE A 393 -30.65 -0.27 -5.29
CA PHE A 393 -31.75 0.38 -6.01
C PHE A 393 -31.30 1.73 -6.56
N GLU A 394 -30.50 2.47 -5.80
CA GLU A 394 -29.94 3.77 -6.19
C GLU A 394 -29.08 3.67 -7.45
N GLU A 395 -28.28 2.60 -7.59
CA GLU A 395 -27.50 2.36 -8.81
C GLU A 395 -28.39 2.12 -10.02
N SER A 396 -29.39 1.25 -9.87
CA SER A 396 -30.31 0.89 -10.94
C SER A 396 -31.12 2.10 -11.38
N GLN A 397 -31.62 2.87 -10.42
CA GLN A 397 -32.36 4.11 -10.64
C GLN A 397 -31.51 5.17 -11.33
N THR A 398 -30.28 5.41 -10.84
CA THR A 398 -29.36 6.39 -11.43
C THR A 398 -29.02 6.02 -12.87
N ALA A 399 -28.69 4.75 -13.14
CA ALA A 399 -28.41 4.28 -14.51
C ALA A 399 -29.63 4.43 -15.43
N PHE A 400 -30.83 4.07 -14.95
CA PHE A 400 -32.07 4.23 -15.71
C PHE A 400 -32.36 5.70 -16.03
N PHE A 401 -32.16 6.59 -15.05
CA PHE A 401 -32.31 8.03 -15.23
C PHE A 401 -31.34 8.58 -16.28
N MET A 402 -30.05 8.18 -16.22
CA MET A 402 -29.03 8.58 -17.19
C MET A 402 -29.33 8.08 -18.60
N ALA A 403 -29.93 6.91 -18.73
CA ALA A 403 -30.32 6.34 -20.03
C ALA A 403 -31.55 7.02 -20.63
N ALA A 404 -32.37 7.69 -19.82
CA ALA A 404 -33.70 8.15 -20.21
C ALA A 404 -33.73 9.02 -21.48
N GLU A 405 -32.73 9.88 -21.68
CA GLU A 405 -32.64 10.74 -22.86
C GLU A 405 -32.53 9.92 -24.17
N ASN A 406 -31.67 8.89 -24.17
CA ASN A 406 -31.43 8.02 -25.33
C ASN A 406 -32.60 7.05 -25.62
N PHE A 407 -33.45 6.80 -24.63
CA PHE A 407 -34.53 5.81 -24.70
C PHE A 407 -35.90 6.43 -24.38
N LYS A 408 -36.06 7.75 -24.55
CA LYS A 408 -37.23 8.53 -24.11
C LYS A 408 -38.59 8.02 -24.61
N ASP A 409 -38.61 7.45 -25.81
CA ASP A 409 -39.82 6.96 -26.48
C ASP A 409 -40.14 5.49 -26.13
N ASP A 410 -39.22 4.79 -25.46
CA ASP A 410 -39.39 3.38 -25.12
C ASP A 410 -40.36 3.20 -23.94
N PHE A 411 -41.13 2.10 -23.98
CA PHE A 411 -42.23 1.83 -23.05
C PHE A 411 -41.81 1.94 -21.57
N MET A 412 -40.73 1.28 -21.15
CA MET A 412 -40.29 1.30 -19.76
C MET A 412 -39.92 2.70 -19.28
N VAL A 413 -39.23 3.49 -20.10
CA VAL A 413 -38.79 4.85 -19.75
C VAL A 413 -39.99 5.75 -19.53
N ARG A 414 -40.96 5.75 -20.46
CA ARG A 414 -42.20 6.54 -20.32
C ARG A 414 -43.00 6.18 -19.06
N GLN A 415 -43.02 4.90 -18.68
CA GLN A 415 -43.80 4.41 -17.54
C GLN A 415 -43.12 4.65 -16.18
N LEU A 416 -41.80 4.49 -16.11
CA LEU A 416 -41.09 4.39 -14.83
C LEU A 416 -40.24 5.62 -14.50
N LEU A 417 -39.81 6.41 -15.49
CA LEU A 417 -38.94 7.57 -15.25
C LEU A 417 -39.47 8.55 -14.20
N PRO A 418 -40.78 8.88 -14.13
CA PRO A 418 -41.31 9.80 -13.11
C PRO A 418 -41.14 9.33 -11.66
N GLN A 419 -40.88 8.04 -11.44
CA GLN A 419 -40.76 7.42 -10.11
C GLN A 419 -39.30 7.17 -9.71
N VAL A 420 -38.35 7.36 -10.63
CA VAL A 420 -36.94 7.03 -10.47
C VAL A 420 -36.16 8.26 -9.98
N LYS A 421 -35.21 8.07 -9.05
CA LYS A 421 -34.36 9.14 -8.52
C LYS A 421 -32.92 9.01 -9.00
N TYR A 422 -32.32 10.14 -9.37
CA TYR A 422 -30.89 10.24 -9.64
C TYR A 422 -30.10 10.44 -8.35
N SER A 423 -28.99 9.73 -8.18
CA SER A 423 -28.04 9.96 -7.08
C SER A 423 -26.61 10.00 -7.60
N GLU A 424 -25.88 11.08 -7.33
CA GLU A 424 -24.46 11.17 -7.69
C GLU A 424 -23.57 10.29 -6.81
N ASP A 425 -24.03 9.90 -5.61
CA ASP A 425 -23.21 9.17 -4.64
C ASP A 425 -22.81 7.77 -5.13
N VAL A 426 -23.66 7.13 -5.94
CA VAL A 426 -23.34 5.83 -6.57
C VAL A 426 -22.31 5.93 -7.70
N LEU A 427 -21.95 7.15 -8.12
CA LEU A 427 -20.87 7.39 -9.07
C LEU A 427 -19.53 7.67 -8.38
N LYS A 428 -19.54 7.98 -7.07
CA LYS A 428 -18.36 8.31 -6.27
C LYS A 428 -17.58 7.07 -5.82
N ILE A 429 -16.30 7.27 -5.54
CA ILE A 429 -15.40 6.23 -5.02
C ILE A 429 -15.58 6.02 -3.53
N GLN A 430 -15.62 4.75 -3.14
CA GLN A 430 -15.79 4.33 -1.76
C GLN A 430 -14.45 4.08 -1.08
N ARG A 431 -14.39 4.40 0.22
CA ARG A 431 -13.13 4.35 1.01
C ARG A 431 -12.73 2.94 1.44
N GLU A 432 -13.68 2.03 1.53
CA GLU A 432 -13.43 0.66 1.98
C GLU A 432 -12.59 -0.08 0.95
N SER A 433 -11.35 -0.43 1.29
CA SER A 433 -10.49 -1.21 0.42
C SER A 433 -9.25 -1.70 1.15
N ASN A 434 -8.76 -2.89 0.79
CA ASN A 434 -7.42 -3.38 1.13
C ASN A 434 -6.52 -3.48 -0.12
N ILE A 435 -6.88 -2.79 -1.21
CA ILE A 435 -6.12 -2.78 -2.47
C ILE A 435 -4.66 -2.34 -2.20
N PRO A 436 -3.66 -3.17 -2.60
CA PRO A 436 -2.26 -2.80 -2.47
C PRO A 436 -1.90 -1.57 -3.29
N GLU A 437 -0.91 -0.82 -2.81
CA GLU A 437 -0.57 0.51 -3.28
C GLU A 437 -0.36 0.61 -4.80
N GLN A 438 0.33 -0.36 -5.41
CA GLN A 438 0.61 -0.33 -6.85
C GLN A 438 -0.62 -0.46 -7.75
N PHE A 439 -1.78 -0.81 -7.20
CA PHE A 439 -3.04 -1.01 -7.94
C PHE A 439 -4.06 0.11 -7.72
N LYS A 440 -3.86 1.02 -6.75
CA LYS A 440 -4.88 2.00 -6.33
C LYS A 440 -5.30 3.01 -7.39
N LEU A 441 -4.42 3.31 -8.35
CA LEU A 441 -4.71 4.24 -9.43
C LEU A 441 -5.47 3.58 -10.60
N LEU A 442 -5.66 2.26 -10.59
CA LEU A 442 -6.39 1.56 -11.63
C LEU A 442 -7.89 1.90 -11.57
N GLY A 443 -8.44 2.36 -12.69
CA GLY A 443 -9.86 2.68 -12.83
C GLY A 443 -10.28 4.06 -12.29
N MET A 444 -9.32 4.88 -11.85
CA MET A 444 -9.55 6.26 -11.42
C MET A 444 -9.58 7.20 -12.64
N ASP A 445 -10.63 8.00 -12.76
CA ASP A 445 -10.75 9.03 -13.81
C ASP A 445 -10.25 10.38 -13.31
N ASN A 446 -10.58 10.78 -12.08
CA ASN A 446 -10.35 12.13 -11.58
C ASN A 446 -9.34 12.12 -10.43
N ILE A 447 -8.11 12.56 -10.68
CA ILE A 447 -7.02 12.55 -9.72
C ILE A 447 -6.75 13.98 -9.23
N LEU A 448 -6.78 14.17 -7.91
CA LEU A 448 -6.41 15.42 -7.27
C LEU A 448 -4.95 15.37 -6.82
N ILE A 449 -4.11 16.29 -7.30
CA ILE A 449 -2.76 16.50 -6.75
C ILE A 449 -2.86 17.58 -5.67
N LEU A 450 -2.63 17.18 -4.42
CA LEU A 450 -2.77 18.06 -3.26
C LEU A 450 -1.38 18.54 -2.79
N GLY A 451 -1.11 19.81 -3.07
CA GLY A 451 0.18 20.47 -3.00
C GLY A 451 0.99 20.32 -4.29
N TYR A 452 1.62 21.40 -4.74
CA TYR A 452 2.19 21.54 -6.07
C TYR A 452 3.63 22.08 -6.09
N GLY A 453 4.36 21.80 -5.01
CA GLY A 453 5.82 21.94 -4.98
C GLY A 453 6.54 20.96 -5.93
N LYS A 454 7.85 20.77 -5.73
CA LYS A 454 8.69 19.89 -6.58
C LYS A 454 8.12 18.48 -6.72
N GLU A 455 7.57 17.90 -5.65
CA GLU A 455 6.98 16.56 -5.65
C GLU A 455 5.62 16.52 -6.38
N GLY A 456 4.81 17.57 -6.29
CA GLY A 456 3.53 17.67 -7.00
C GLY A 456 3.72 17.75 -8.52
N LYS A 457 4.70 18.55 -8.98
CA LYS A 457 5.08 18.61 -10.41
C LYS A 457 5.59 17.28 -10.94
N ALA A 458 6.40 16.57 -10.15
CA ALA A 458 6.86 15.22 -10.49
C ALA A 458 5.70 14.22 -10.59
N THR A 459 4.73 14.34 -9.68
CA THR A 459 3.51 13.52 -9.66
C THR A 459 2.67 13.75 -10.91
N GLU A 460 2.44 15.01 -11.29
CA GLU A 460 1.68 15.34 -12.51
C GLU A 460 2.29 14.69 -13.75
N LYS A 461 3.61 14.83 -13.95
CA LYS A 461 4.33 14.18 -15.06
C LYS A 461 4.18 12.66 -15.04
N TYR A 462 4.29 12.06 -13.86
CA TYR A 462 4.13 10.61 -13.70
C TYR A 462 2.73 10.14 -14.09
N ILE A 463 1.68 10.83 -13.63
CA ILE A 463 0.29 10.47 -13.95
C ILE A 463 0.00 10.68 -15.44
N LYS A 464 0.41 11.80 -16.04
CA LYS A 464 0.28 12.03 -17.49
C LYS A 464 0.93 10.93 -18.33
N LYS A 465 2.06 10.38 -17.88
CA LYS A 465 2.77 9.31 -18.58
C LYS A 465 2.10 7.94 -18.45
N TYR A 466 1.70 7.54 -17.25
CA TYR A 466 1.23 6.17 -16.97
C TYR A 466 -0.29 6.01 -16.92
N TYR A 467 -1.03 7.10 -16.71
CA TYR A 467 -2.49 7.14 -16.65
C TYR A 467 -3.02 8.28 -17.54
N PRO A 468 -2.73 8.27 -18.86
CA PRO A 468 -3.01 9.41 -19.75
C PRO A 468 -4.51 9.73 -19.92
N LYS A 469 -5.39 8.79 -19.57
CA LYS A 469 -6.84 8.99 -19.61
C LYS A 469 -7.40 9.67 -18.34
N ALA A 470 -6.60 9.77 -17.28
CA ALA A 470 -7.04 10.40 -16.05
C ALA A 470 -7.00 11.93 -16.18
N SER A 471 -8.08 12.58 -15.77
CA SER A 471 -8.16 14.01 -15.54
C SER A 471 -7.39 14.36 -14.26
N ILE A 472 -6.57 15.41 -14.32
CA ILE A 472 -5.76 15.85 -13.20
C ILE A 472 -6.21 17.26 -12.80
N LYS A 473 -6.51 17.45 -11.51
CA LYS A 473 -6.65 18.77 -10.91
C LYS A 473 -5.53 19.00 -9.90
N ILE A 474 -5.01 20.23 -9.90
CA ILE A 474 -4.02 20.68 -8.93
C ILE A 474 -4.76 21.53 -7.88
N ALA A 475 -4.53 21.21 -6.61
CA ALA A 475 -4.99 21.99 -5.47
C ALA A 475 -3.78 22.34 -4.60
N ASP A 476 -3.48 23.63 -4.50
CA ASP A 476 -2.36 24.15 -3.70
C ASP A 476 -2.76 25.50 -3.09
N GLN A 477 -2.33 25.75 -1.86
CA GLN A 477 -2.63 26.97 -1.12
C GLN A 477 -2.16 28.24 -1.85
N SER A 478 -1.07 28.15 -2.62
CA SER A 478 -0.57 29.26 -3.44
C SER A 478 -1.47 29.61 -4.63
N LEU A 479 -2.36 28.70 -5.03
CA LEU A 479 -3.28 28.89 -6.15
C LEU A 479 -4.67 29.36 -5.68
N SER A 480 -5.10 28.94 -4.49
CA SER A 480 -6.39 29.34 -3.92
C SER A 480 -6.39 29.16 -2.40
N GLN A 481 -7.00 30.09 -1.68
CA GLN A 481 -7.24 29.94 -0.23
C GLN A 481 -8.21 28.78 0.07
N ASN A 482 -9.12 28.49 -0.86
CA ASN A 482 -10.14 27.44 -0.75
C ASN A 482 -9.71 26.12 -1.42
N TYR A 483 -8.40 25.88 -1.59
CA TYR A 483 -7.87 24.71 -2.32
C TYR A 483 -8.30 23.35 -1.73
N LEU A 484 -8.78 23.30 -0.48
CA LEU A 484 -9.25 22.09 0.19
C LEU A 484 -10.75 21.80 -0.01
N GLU A 485 -11.50 22.71 -0.62
CA GLU A 485 -12.91 22.52 -0.92
C GLU A 485 -13.12 21.56 -2.10
N ASN A 486 -14.30 20.94 -2.18
CA ASN A 486 -14.72 20.09 -3.30
C ASN A 486 -13.81 18.88 -3.60
N GLN A 487 -13.06 18.38 -2.60
CA GLN A 487 -12.23 17.17 -2.76
C GLN A 487 -13.07 15.94 -3.16
N ASP A 488 -14.33 15.88 -2.72
CA ASP A 488 -15.29 14.82 -2.99
C ASP A 488 -15.70 14.68 -4.47
N LYS A 489 -15.31 15.64 -5.33
CA LYS A 489 -15.44 15.54 -6.80
C LYS A 489 -14.35 14.67 -7.45
N PHE A 490 -13.36 14.23 -6.69
CA PHE A 490 -12.23 13.45 -7.18
C PHE A 490 -12.25 12.04 -6.62
N ASP A 491 -11.74 11.12 -7.42
CA ASP A 491 -11.70 9.69 -7.11
C ASP A 491 -10.64 9.37 -6.05
N ILE A 492 -9.48 10.04 -6.19
CA ILE A 492 -8.33 9.84 -5.31
C ILE A 492 -7.45 11.10 -5.26
N ALA A 493 -6.88 11.37 -4.10
CA ALA A 493 -5.82 12.38 -3.94
C ALA A 493 -4.41 11.76 -3.95
N ILE A 494 -3.46 12.43 -4.59
CA ILE A 494 -2.03 12.21 -4.39
C ILE A 494 -1.49 13.39 -3.58
N LYS A 495 -1.29 13.14 -2.29
CA LYS A 495 -0.88 14.13 -1.30
C LYS A 495 0.63 14.31 -1.33
N THR A 496 1.09 15.55 -1.38
CA THR A 496 2.50 15.89 -1.16
C THR A 496 2.84 15.97 0.34
N PRO A 497 4.11 15.81 0.75
CA PRO A 497 4.46 15.70 2.18
C PRO A 497 4.08 16.94 3.00
N GLY A 498 4.14 18.14 2.42
CA GLY A 498 3.85 19.38 3.14
C GLY A 498 2.38 19.55 3.57
N VAL A 499 1.45 18.81 2.97
CA VAL A 499 0.02 18.88 3.33
C VAL A 499 -0.28 17.88 4.44
N ASN A 500 -0.91 18.33 5.51
CA ASN A 500 -1.29 17.45 6.62
C ASN A 500 -2.36 16.44 6.17
N LYS A 501 -2.18 15.17 6.50
CA LYS A 501 -3.10 14.08 6.13
C LYS A 501 -4.51 14.24 6.68
N GLU A 502 -4.68 14.91 7.82
CA GLU A 502 -6.00 15.20 8.42
C GLU A 502 -6.87 16.12 7.54
N LEU A 503 -6.26 16.87 6.62
CA LEU A 503 -6.97 17.78 5.70
C LEU A 503 -7.54 17.06 4.47
N VAL A 504 -7.18 15.79 4.26
CA VAL A 504 -7.59 15.01 3.10
C VAL A 504 -8.90 14.28 3.38
N LYS A 505 -9.94 14.59 2.60
CA LYS A 505 -11.31 14.11 2.80
C LYS A 505 -11.71 12.98 1.84
N ILE A 506 -10.80 12.49 1.02
CA ILE A 506 -11.05 11.40 0.06
C ILE A 506 -9.98 10.31 0.18
N PRO A 507 -10.15 9.12 -0.43
CA PRO A 507 -9.05 8.16 -0.55
C PRO A 507 -7.78 8.83 -1.07
N TYR A 508 -6.63 8.47 -0.52
CA TYR A 508 -5.38 9.09 -0.94
C TYR A 508 -4.16 8.17 -0.90
N THR A 509 -3.12 8.62 -1.59
CA THR A 509 -1.76 8.08 -1.56
C THR A 509 -0.73 9.20 -1.59
N THR A 510 0.57 8.85 -1.60
CA THR A 510 1.70 9.76 -1.71
C THR A 510 2.68 9.27 -2.77
N ALA A 511 3.47 10.19 -3.31
CA ALA A 511 4.52 9.85 -4.28
C ALA A 511 5.53 8.85 -3.71
N THR A 512 5.81 8.95 -2.41
CA THR A 512 6.68 8.01 -1.67
C THR A 512 6.08 6.60 -1.69
N ASN A 513 4.80 6.43 -1.35
CA ASN A 513 4.15 5.13 -1.34
C ASN A 513 4.08 4.48 -2.74
N ILE A 514 3.76 5.28 -3.77
CA ILE A 514 3.79 4.83 -5.17
C ILE A 514 5.20 4.33 -5.52
N PHE A 515 6.25 5.07 -5.17
CA PHE A 515 7.63 4.65 -5.43
C PHE A 515 7.99 3.32 -4.80
N PHE A 516 7.80 3.19 -3.48
CA PHE A 516 8.11 1.95 -2.77
C PHE A 516 7.33 0.76 -3.35
N SER A 517 6.05 0.94 -3.72
CA SER A 517 5.23 -0.12 -4.31
C SER A 517 5.80 -0.72 -5.61
N LYS A 518 6.58 0.06 -6.37
CA LYS A 518 7.14 -0.37 -7.66
C LYS A 518 8.54 -0.99 -7.53
N VAL A 519 9.33 -0.59 -6.54
CA VAL A 519 10.74 -1.00 -6.40
C VAL A 519 11.03 -1.97 -5.25
N SER A 520 10.18 -2.01 -4.21
CA SER A 520 10.38 -2.91 -3.07
C SER A 520 10.41 -4.38 -3.48
N GLY A 521 11.33 -5.14 -2.88
CA GLY A 521 11.56 -6.55 -3.19
C GLY A 521 12.37 -6.81 -4.46
N LYS A 522 12.40 -5.88 -5.43
CA LYS A 522 13.19 -5.97 -6.68
C LYS A 522 14.56 -5.27 -6.56
N ASN A 523 14.62 -4.26 -5.71
CA ASN A 523 15.73 -3.34 -5.53
C ASN A 523 16.09 -3.26 -4.05
N LEU A 524 17.33 -2.85 -3.76
CA LEU A 524 17.77 -2.60 -2.39
C LEU A 524 17.48 -1.14 -2.04
N ILE A 525 16.76 -0.91 -0.94
CA ILE A 525 16.40 0.43 -0.48
C ILE A 525 17.08 0.72 0.86
N ILE A 526 17.85 1.80 0.90
CA ILE A 526 18.49 2.35 2.09
C ILE A 526 17.79 3.66 2.40
N GLY A 527 17.07 3.75 3.51
CA GLY A 527 16.38 4.98 3.91
C GLY A 527 17.08 5.63 5.09
N VAL A 528 17.28 6.94 5.02
CA VAL A 528 17.94 7.74 6.06
C VAL A 528 16.97 8.79 6.57
N THR A 529 16.74 8.81 7.88
CA THR A 529 15.97 9.86 8.56
C THR A 529 16.65 10.34 9.86
N GLY A 530 16.07 11.37 10.46
CA GLY A 530 16.53 12.04 11.68
C GLY A 530 16.19 13.53 11.69
N SER A 531 16.48 14.24 12.77
CA SER A 531 16.33 15.71 12.81
C SER A 531 17.46 16.37 12.01
N LYS A 532 18.72 16.06 12.32
CA LYS A 532 19.91 16.60 11.64
C LYS A 532 20.81 15.52 11.04
N GLY A 533 21.67 15.90 10.10
CA GLY A 533 22.66 14.98 9.49
C GLY A 533 22.11 14.01 8.43
N LYS A 534 20.81 14.07 8.10
CA LYS A 534 20.17 13.23 7.08
C LYS A 534 20.87 13.32 5.72
N SER A 535 20.96 14.54 5.18
CA SER A 535 21.54 14.80 3.86
C SER A 535 23.02 14.42 3.78
N THR A 536 23.78 14.73 4.84
CA THR A 536 25.19 14.35 4.93
C THR A 536 25.34 12.83 4.95
N THR A 537 24.55 12.13 5.77
CA THR A 537 24.60 10.66 5.90
C THR A 537 24.16 9.96 4.61
N SER A 538 23.06 10.38 3.99
CA SER A 538 22.60 9.81 2.72
C SER A 538 23.59 10.06 1.59
N SER A 539 24.20 11.25 1.52
CA SER A 539 25.23 11.57 0.54
C SER A 539 26.54 10.82 0.76
N LEU A 540 26.94 10.60 2.02
CA LEU A 540 28.09 9.76 2.37
C LEU A 540 27.87 8.30 1.97
N ILE A 541 26.71 7.73 2.30
CA ILE A 541 26.34 6.36 1.89
C ILE A 541 26.38 6.29 0.36
N PHE A 542 25.74 7.23 -0.33
CA PHE A 542 25.77 7.30 -1.79
C PHE A 542 27.19 7.37 -2.34
N SER A 543 28.06 8.23 -1.79
CA SER A 543 29.48 8.38 -2.21
C SER A 543 30.26 7.07 -2.06
N ILE A 544 30.15 6.41 -0.90
CA ILE A 544 30.80 5.12 -0.64
C ILE A 544 30.33 4.07 -1.66
N LEU A 545 29.02 3.97 -1.89
CA LEU A 545 28.46 2.99 -2.81
C LEU A 545 28.79 3.32 -4.26
N LYS A 546 28.83 4.58 -4.65
CA LYS A 546 29.16 5.00 -6.03
C LYS A 546 30.59 4.62 -6.40
N SER A 547 31.52 4.70 -5.44
CA SER A 547 32.91 4.25 -5.59
C SER A 547 33.05 2.75 -5.90
N THR A 548 32.00 1.94 -5.69
CA THR A 548 31.98 0.52 -6.05
C THR A 548 31.53 0.23 -7.49
N LYS A 549 31.33 1.28 -8.32
CA LYS A 549 30.82 1.22 -9.71
C LYS A 549 29.44 0.55 -9.84
N LYS A 550 28.67 0.47 -8.75
CA LYS A 550 27.30 -0.07 -8.76
C LYS A 550 26.31 0.97 -9.28
N ASP A 551 25.17 0.47 -9.73
CA ASP A 551 24.01 1.31 -10.10
C ASP A 551 23.29 1.77 -8.82
N VAL A 552 23.64 2.98 -8.38
CA VAL A 552 23.18 3.61 -7.16
C VAL A 552 22.60 4.97 -7.50
N GLU A 553 21.46 5.32 -6.90
CA GLU A 553 20.83 6.64 -7.00
C GLU A 553 20.52 7.21 -5.62
N LEU A 554 20.65 8.53 -5.51
CA LEU A 554 20.25 9.31 -4.36
C LEU A 554 18.95 10.05 -4.69
N LEU A 555 17.87 9.72 -3.96
CA LEU A 555 16.52 10.26 -4.18
C LEU A 555 15.88 10.70 -2.85
N GLY A 556 14.68 11.25 -2.95
CA GLY A 556 13.85 11.62 -1.79
C GLY A 556 13.85 13.12 -1.55
N ASN A 557 14.04 13.54 -0.30
CA ASN A 557 14.05 14.96 0.07
C ASN A 557 15.23 15.73 -0.55
N ILE A 558 16.32 15.04 -0.90
CA ILE A 558 17.41 15.55 -1.72
C ILE A 558 17.56 14.74 -3.01
N GLY A 559 18.27 15.30 -3.99
CA GLY A 559 18.43 14.68 -5.30
C GLY A 559 17.17 14.83 -6.17
N LYS A 560 16.83 13.77 -6.91
CA LYS A 560 15.66 13.77 -7.82
C LYS A 560 14.39 13.31 -7.08
N PRO A 561 13.21 13.86 -7.41
CA PRO A 561 11.95 13.33 -6.92
C PRO A 561 11.78 11.87 -7.29
N MET A 562 11.25 11.07 -6.36
CA MET A 562 11.17 9.62 -6.52
C MET A 562 10.40 9.18 -7.77
N LEU A 563 9.26 9.83 -8.06
CA LEU A 563 8.44 9.48 -9.22
C LEU A 563 9.07 9.87 -10.55
N GLU A 564 9.89 10.93 -10.62
CA GLU A 564 10.62 11.24 -11.85
C GLU A 564 11.59 10.12 -12.20
N HIS A 565 12.17 9.45 -11.19
CA HIS A 565 13.05 8.31 -11.44
C HIS A 565 12.31 7.09 -11.99
N LEU A 566 11.07 6.83 -11.56
CA LEU A 566 10.26 5.72 -12.09
C LEU A 566 9.88 5.90 -13.56
N MET A 567 9.94 7.12 -14.09
CA MET A 567 9.72 7.38 -15.50
C MET A 567 10.86 6.85 -16.38
N LEU A 568 12.01 6.49 -15.79
CA LEU A 568 13.12 5.82 -16.44
C LEU A 568 13.00 4.30 -16.25
N SER A 569 13.63 3.52 -17.14
CA SER A 569 13.69 2.07 -16.98
C SER A 569 14.51 1.69 -15.73
N VAL A 570 13.83 1.29 -14.64
CA VAL A 570 14.47 0.82 -13.41
C VAL A 570 14.88 -0.64 -13.52
N LYS A 571 16.19 -0.90 -13.62
CA LYS A 571 16.73 -2.26 -13.65
C LYS A 571 16.62 -2.94 -12.27
N LYS A 572 16.38 -4.25 -12.26
CA LYS A 572 16.38 -5.08 -11.04
C LYS A 572 17.76 -5.06 -10.38
N GLY A 573 17.79 -4.94 -9.06
CA GLY A 573 19.04 -4.95 -8.28
C GLY A 573 19.80 -3.63 -8.23
N LYS A 574 19.22 -2.53 -8.74
CA LYS A 574 19.65 -1.16 -8.47
C LYS A 574 19.52 -0.82 -6.98
N ILE A 575 20.40 0.03 -6.45
CA ILE A 575 20.40 0.47 -5.05
C ILE A 575 19.86 1.89 -4.96
N PHE A 576 18.87 2.10 -4.09
CA PHE A 576 18.31 3.41 -3.81
C PHE A 576 18.74 3.87 -2.42
N VAL A 577 19.38 5.04 -2.36
CA VAL A 577 19.64 5.76 -1.12
C VAL A 577 18.61 6.88 -1.03
N LEU A 578 17.72 6.81 -0.04
CA LEU A 578 16.59 7.72 0.12
C LEU A 578 16.79 8.59 1.36
N GLU A 579 16.79 9.90 1.19
CA GLU A 579 16.56 10.80 2.32
C GLU A 579 15.05 10.93 2.56
N LEU A 580 14.58 10.54 3.75
CA LEU A 580 13.17 10.54 4.11
C LEU A 580 12.89 11.53 5.25
N SER A 581 12.02 12.50 4.98
CA SER A 581 11.54 13.47 5.98
C SER A 581 10.50 12.85 6.92
N SER A 582 10.23 13.50 8.06
CA SER A 582 9.12 13.07 8.93
C SER A 582 7.77 13.16 8.23
N TYR A 583 7.58 14.15 7.35
CA TYR A 583 6.36 14.33 6.56
C TYR A 583 6.10 13.17 5.59
N GLN A 584 7.14 12.68 4.92
CA GLN A 584 7.02 11.51 4.05
C GLN A 584 6.76 10.23 4.85
N LEU A 585 7.44 10.09 5.99
CA LEU A 585 7.30 8.92 6.85
C LEU A 585 5.98 8.87 7.62
N ASP A 586 5.30 10.00 7.81
CA ASP A 586 3.99 10.04 8.49
C ASP A 586 2.87 9.32 7.71
N ASP A 587 3.02 9.20 6.39
CA ASP A 587 2.08 8.49 5.50
C ASP A 587 2.65 7.17 4.93
N ILE A 588 3.91 6.84 5.22
CA ILE A 588 4.57 5.70 4.57
C ILE A 588 3.92 4.38 4.98
N LYS A 589 3.74 3.47 4.01
CA LYS A 589 3.20 2.11 4.20
C LYS A 589 4.23 1.01 3.95
N PHE A 590 5.49 1.42 3.88
CA PHE A 590 6.63 0.59 3.52
C PHE A 590 7.81 0.94 4.41
N SER A 591 8.78 0.03 4.48
CA SER A 591 10.06 0.31 5.10
C SER A 591 11.20 -0.01 4.12
N PRO A 592 12.30 0.76 4.19
CA PRO A 592 13.57 0.38 3.56
C PRO A 592 14.07 -0.98 4.03
N ASP A 593 14.92 -1.62 3.22
CA ASP A 593 15.64 -2.83 3.62
C ASP A 593 16.69 -2.50 4.70
N ILE A 594 17.35 -1.34 4.58
CA ILE A 594 18.23 -0.77 5.60
C ILE A 594 17.69 0.61 5.99
N SER A 595 17.24 0.75 7.23
CA SER A 595 16.76 2.00 7.80
C SER A 595 17.83 2.60 8.70
N VAL A 596 18.13 3.88 8.53
CA VAL A 596 19.14 4.61 9.31
C VAL A 596 18.47 5.78 10.03
N LEU A 597 18.63 5.84 11.35
CA LEU A 597 18.28 7.02 12.14
C LEU A 597 19.55 7.72 12.61
N THR A 598 19.73 8.98 12.21
CA THR A 598 20.91 9.78 12.59
C THR A 598 20.82 10.29 14.04
N ASN A 599 19.76 11.03 14.35
CA ASN A 599 19.47 11.62 15.67
C ASN A 599 18.01 12.12 15.73
N LEU A 600 17.58 12.49 16.94
CA LEU A 600 16.26 13.06 17.23
C LEU A 600 16.43 14.30 18.13
N PHE A 601 15.97 15.44 17.62
CA PHE A 601 15.88 16.76 18.28
C PHE A 601 14.50 17.36 18.02
N LEU A 602 14.09 18.36 18.83
CA LEU A 602 12.79 19.04 18.74
C LEU A 602 12.67 19.83 17.41
N GLU A 603 11.79 19.41 16.50
CA GLU A 603 11.50 20.12 15.25
C GLU A 603 10.05 19.88 14.77
N HIS A 604 9.56 20.78 13.91
CA HIS A 604 8.33 20.63 13.12
C HIS A 604 7.02 20.43 13.93
N LEU A 605 6.92 21.02 15.12
CA LEU A 605 5.73 20.92 15.97
C LEU A 605 4.49 21.61 15.38
N ASP A 606 4.68 22.60 14.50
CA ASP A 606 3.64 23.24 13.70
C ASP A 606 2.82 22.22 12.88
N TYR A 607 3.48 21.21 12.32
CA TYR A 607 2.82 20.15 11.57
C TYR A 607 2.42 18.97 12.46
N HIS A 608 3.33 18.49 13.32
CA HIS A 608 3.15 17.25 14.08
C HIS A 608 2.33 17.43 15.36
N LYS A 609 2.07 18.67 15.77
CA LYS A 609 1.37 19.10 17.01
C LYS A 609 2.10 18.73 18.32
N SER A 610 2.85 17.63 18.36
CA SER A 610 3.62 17.19 19.52
C SER A 610 4.94 16.51 19.14
N LEU A 611 5.89 16.51 20.07
CA LEU A 611 7.18 15.83 19.90
C LEU A 611 7.01 14.32 19.73
N ASN A 612 6.07 13.71 20.46
CA ASN A 612 5.80 12.28 20.34
C ASN A 612 5.30 11.94 18.92
N ASN A 613 4.38 12.72 18.37
CA ASN A 613 3.90 12.51 16.99
C ASN A 613 5.02 12.62 15.97
N TYR A 614 5.92 13.61 16.13
CA TYR A 614 7.10 13.74 15.27
C TYR A 614 8.03 12.52 15.34
N TYR A 615 8.26 11.97 16.53
CA TYR A 615 9.05 10.76 16.71
C TYR A 615 8.36 9.52 16.16
N GLN A 616 7.04 9.37 16.35
CA GLN A 616 6.28 8.27 15.76
C GLN A 616 6.29 8.33 14.23
N ALA A 617 6.13 9.52 13.65
CA ALA A 617 6.25 9.72 12.21
C ALA A 617 7.60 9.21 11.69
N LYS A 618 8.72 9.50 12.35
CA LYS A 618 10.03 8.94 11.96
C LYS A 618 10.16 7.45 12.22
N LYS A 619 9.59 6.94 13.32
CA LYS A 619 9.60 5.51 13.66
C LYS A 619 8.96 4.66 12.55
N ASN A 620 8.04 5.22 11.76
CA ASN A 620 7.46 4.51 10.61
C ASN A 620 8.50 3.98 9.61
N ILE A 621 9.72 4.53 9.58
CA ILE A 621 10.83 3.99 8.75
C ILE A 621 11.17 2.53 9.09
N ILE A 622 10.86 2.04 10.30
CA ILE A 622 11.09 0.65 10.71
C ILE A 622 9.81 -0.18 10.90
N ASN A 623 8.63 0.46 10.94
CA ASN A 623 7.38 -0.21 11.34
C ASN A 623 6.89 -1.30 10.37
N PHE A 624 7.34 -1.26 9.12
CA PHE A 624 6.99 -2.25 8.09
C PHE A 624 8.17 -3.18 7.73
N GLN A 625 9.28 -3.11 8.47
CA GLN A 625 10.38 -4.06 8.29
C GLN A 625 10.00 -5.43 8.87
N ASN A 626 10.56 -6.48 8.28
CA ASN A 626 10.50 -7.84 8.82
C ASN A 626 11.86 -8.23 9.43
N GLU A 627 11.99 -9.45 9.93
CA GLU A 627 13.22 -9.98 10.54
C GLU A 627 14.50 -9.86 9.69
N ASN A 628 14.37 -9.71 8.36
CA ASN A 628 15.51 -9.52 7.46
C ASN A 628 15.89 -8.04 7.26
N GLY A 629 15.08 -7.09 7.76
CA GLY A 629 15.39 -5.67 7.71
C GLY A 629 16.53 -5.33 8.66
N PHE A 630 17.23 -4.25 8.36
CA PHE A 630 18.29 -3.70 9.19
C PHE A 630 17.90 -2.34 9.72
N PHE A 631 18.11 -2.10 11.00
CA PHE A 631 17.96 -0.80 11.62
C PHE A 631 19.31 -0.35 12.18
N VAL A 632 19.86 0.70 11.57
CA VAL A 632 21.10 1.36 11.96
C VAL A 632 20.77 2.55 12.86
N TYR A 633 21.23 2.52 14.12
CA TYR A 633 20.86 3.50 15.14
C TYR A 633 22.06 4.00 15.93
N ASN A 634 21.93 5.21 16.48
CA ASN A 634 22.90 5.79 17.39
C ASN A 634 22.67 5.27 18.82
N PRO A 635 23.60 4.50 19.42
CA PRO A 635 23.42 3.98 20.78
C PRO A 635 23.27 5.07 21.86
N ASP A 636 23.80 6.28 21.60
CA ASP A 636 23.68 7.42 22.52
C ASP A 636 22.28 8.06 22.51
N ASN A 637 21.44 7.73 21.53
CA ASN A 637 20.09 8.29 21.42
C ASN A 637 19.06 7.41 22.14
N LYS A 638 18.65 7.84 23.34
CA LYS A 638 17.71 7.12 24.22
C LYS A 638 16.40 6.71 23.52
N GLU A 639 15.84 7.57 22.67
CA GLU A 639 14.58 7.27 21.96
C GLU A 639 14.76 6.14 20.94
N SER A 640 15.84 6.17 20.16
CA SER A 640 16.15 5.10 19.21
C SER A 640 16.36 3.75 19.89
N VAL A 641 16.96 3.76 21.10
CA VAL A 641 17.15 2.55 21.91
C VAL A 641 15.80 2.00 22.41
N LYS A 642 14.86 2.88 22.80
CA LYS A 642 13.49 2.44 23.16
C LYS A 642 12.80 1.71 22.01
N TRP A 643 13.00 2.15 20.76
CA TRP A 643 12.39 1.51 19.58
C TRP A 643 12.87 0.07 19.37
N LEU A 644 14.05 -0.29 19.90
CA LEU A 644 14.62 -1.64 19.76
C LEU A 644 13.83 -2.72 20.50
N LYS A 645 13.02 -2.35 21.50
CA LYS A 645 12.22 -3.31 22.29
C LYS A 645 11.24 -4.09 21.41
N ASP A 646 10.57 -3.39 20.49
CA ASP A 646 9.53 -3.96 19.64
C ASP A 646 10.05 -4.32 18.23
N TYR A 647 11.29 -3.94 17.90
CA TYR A 647 11.88 -4.19 16.60
C TYR A 647 12.39 -5.62 16.46
N LYS A 648 11.84 -6.33 15.45
CA LYS A 648 12.12 -7.76 15.19
C LYS A 648 13.25 -8.02 14.19
N GLY A 649 13.74 -6.98 13.51
CA GLY A 649 14.84 -7.09 12.53
C GLY A 649 16.22 -7.04 13.16
N ASN A 650 17.24 -6.91 12.31
CA ASN A 650 18.64 -6.83 12.71
C ASN A 650 18.95 -5.42 13.26
N LYS A 651 19.42 -5.38 14.51
CA LYS A 651 19.75 -4.15 15.24
C LYS A 651 21.24 -3.86 15.08
N ILE A 652 21.58 -2.74 14.45
CA ILE A 652 22.97 -2.38 14.13
C ILE A 652 23.30 -1.04 14.78
N ALA A 653 24.12 -1.04 15.82
CA ALA A 653 24.65 0.21 16.37
C ALA A 653 25.59 0.89 15.36
N PHE A 654 25.77 2.20 15.52
CA PHE A 654 26.80 2.95 14.79
C PHE A 654 28.18 2.33 15.00
N PHE A 655 28.92 2.14 13.91
CA PHE A 655 30.22 1.51 13.95
C PHE A 655 31.21 2.38 14.73
N GLU A 656 31.89 1.82 15.73
CA GLU A 656 32.69 2.62 16.65
C GLU A 656 33.91 3.27 15.99
N LYS A 657 34.68 2.47 15.24
CA LYS A 657 35.98 2.85 14.69
C LYS A 657 35.87 3.39 13.26
N ILE A 658 36.26 4.65 13.05
CA ILE A 658 36.41 5.22 11.71
C ILE A 658 37.77 4.76 11.14
N PRO A 659 37.83 4.08 9.97
CA PRO A 659 39.07 3.56 9.40
C PRO A 659 39.87 4.66 8.65
N VAL A 660 39.88 5.87 9.19
CA VAL A 660 40.52 7.07 8.62
C VAL A 660 41.07 7.89 9.79
N LYS A 661 42.26 8.48 9.63
CA LYS A 661 42.82 9.40 10.64
C LYS A 661 41.98 10.67 10.69
N GLU A 662 41.82 11.28 11.85
CA GLU A 662 40.96 12.46 12.02
C GLU A 662 41.39 13.65 11.15
N GLU A 663 42.70 13.85 10.99
CA GLU A 663 43.30 14.88 10.11
C GLU A 663 42.94 14.74 8.62
N ASP A 664 42.60 13.53 8.17
CA ASP A 664 42.20 13.23 6.79
C ASP A 664 40.69 13.40 6.56
N ILE A 665 39.91 13.74 7.59
CA ILE A 665 38.44 13.87 7.51
C ILE A 665 38.05 15.34 7.36
N HIS A 666 37.50 15.69 6.20
CA HIS A 666 37.01 17.05 5.95
C HIS A 666 35.77 17.44 6.78
N LEU A 667 34.97 16.47 7.20
CA LEU A 667 33.75 16.73 7.97
C LEU A 667 34.05 16.90 9.46
N MET A 668 33.91 18.12 9.96
CA MET A 668 34.25 18.46 11.35
C MET A 668 33.12 18.19 12.34
N GLY A 669 33.49 17.85 13.58
CA GLY A 669 32.59 17.76 14.72
C GLY A 669 32.03 16.36 15.01
N LYS A 670 31.67 16.12 16.28
CA LYS A 670 31.13 14.83 16.76
C LYS A 670 29.88 14.37 15.99
N HIS A 671 29.02 15.32 15.62
CA HIS A 671 27.81 15.02 14.85
C HIS A 671 28.13 14.45 13.45
N ASN A 672 29.17 14.96 12.79
CA ASN A 672 29.62 14.45 11.50
C ASN A 672 30.40 13.15 11.62
N GLN A 673 31.18 12.97 12.69
CA GLN A 673 31.74 11.65 13.01
C GLN A 673 30.62 10.61 13.14
N ASN A 674 29.51 10.93 13.79
CA ASN A 674 28.35 10.04 13.87
C ASN A 674 27.70 9.78 12.50
N ASN A 675 27.60 10.79 11.60
CA ASN A 675 27.15 10.58 10.22
C ASN A 675 28.07 9.60 9.46
N ILE A 676 29.39 9.71 9.64
CA ILE A 676 30.39 8.80 9.07
C ILE A 676 30.22 7.39 9.63
N ARG A 677 30.09 7.24 10.96
CA ARG A 677 29.86 5.94 11.61
C ARG A 677 28.61 5.26 11.11
N ALA A 678 27.51 6.00 10.93
CA ALA A 678 26.27 5.49 10.34
C ALA A 678 26.48 4.99 8.90
N ALA A 679 27.18 5.77 8.06
CA ALA A 679 27.48 5.38 6.68
C ALA A 679 28.39 4.14 6.60
N ILE A 680 29.37 4.02 7.51
CA ILE A 680 30.21 2.82 7.64
C ILE A 680 29.37 1.62 8.06
N SER A 681 28.47 1.76 9.03
CA SER A 681 27.57 0.66 9.44
C SER A 681 26.78 0.11 8.26
N VAL A 682 26.22 0.98 7.41
CA VAL A 682 25.53 0.57 6.19
C VAL A 682 26.48 -0.18 5.25
N ALA A 683 27.67 0.36 4.98
CA ALA A 683 28.65 -0.30 4.12
C ALA A 683 29.05 -1.69 4.66
N LYS A 684 29.23 -1.83 5.97
CA LYS A 684 29.58 -3.11 6.62
C LYS A 684 28.45 -4.14 6.56
N ILE A 685 27.19 -3.72 6.65
CA ILE A 685 26.02 -4.61 6.43
C ILE A 685 26.10 -5.23 5.04
N LEU A 686 26.41 -4.42 4.02
CA LEU A 686 26.52 -4.88 2.63
C LEU A 686 27.73 -5.79 2.40
N THR A 687 28.83 -5.58 3.13
CA THR A 687 30.03 -6.42 3.03
C THR A 687 29.92 -7.77 3.77
N ARG A 688 29.16 -7.85 4.89
CA ARG A 688 29.13 -9.00 5.81
C ARG A 688 27.82 -9.81 5.82
N SER A 689 26.98 -9.67 4.79
CA SER A 689 25.62 -10.23 4.79
C SER A 689 25.49 -11.75 4.94
N ASN A 690 26.54 -12.51 4.62
CA ASN A 690 26.55 -13.96 4.77
C ASN A 690 26.25 -14.44 6.21
N ASN A 691 26.50 -13.61 7.23
CA ASN A 691 26.27 -13.99 8.64
C ASN A 691 24.90 -13.55 9.21
N PHE A 692 24.15 -12.69 8.51
CA PHE A 692 22.93 -12.06 9.06
C PHE A 692 21.64 -12.43 8.32
N ALA A 693 21.72 -12.78 7.04
CA ALA A 693 20.54 -13.05 6.24
C ALA A 693 20.07 -14.52 6.37
N LYS A 694 18.88 -14.73 6.95
CA LYS A 694 18.28 -16.06 7.17
C LYS A 694 17.64 -16.68 5.91
N ASN A 695 17.58 -15.97 4.78
CA ASN A 695 17.05 -16.51 3.52
C ASN A 695 17.90 -16.13 2.28
N LYS A 696 17.87 -17.00 1.26
CA LYS A 696 18.69 -16.90 0.04
C LYS A 696 18.44 -15.66 -0.82
N ILE A 697 17.28 -15.00 -0.73
CA ILE A 697 16.96 -13.82 -1.55
C ILE A 697 17.50 -12.55 -0.92
N SER A 698 17.35 -12.39 0.40
CA SER A 698 18.03 -11.34 1.15
C SER A 698 19.53 -11.47 0.95
N GLN A 699 20.10 -12.68 1.10
CA GLN A 699 21.51 -12.96 0.76
C GLN A 699 21.86 -12.47 -0.65
N ARG A 700 21.12 -12.85 -1.69
CA ARG A 700 21.39 -12.39 -3.08
C ARG A 700 21.26 -10.89 -3.33
N LEU A 701 20.53 -10.13 -2.52
CA LEU A 701 20.47 -8.67 -2.62
C LEU A 701 21.67 -8.01 -1.93
N PHE A 702 22.14 -8.58 -0.82
CA PHE A 702 23.26 -8.06 -0.04
C PHE A 702 24.64 -8.54 -0.54
N ASP A 703 24.78 -9.80 -1.00
CA ASP A 703 26.05 -10.42 -1.46
C ASP A 703 26.59 -9.81 -2.77
N ARG A 704 25.90 -8.81 -3.34
CA ARG A 704 26.28 -8.15 -4.59
C ARG A 704 27.36 -7.09 -4.40
N VAL A 705 27.64 -6.65 -3.16
CA VAL A 705 28.50 -5.49 -2.91
C VAL A 705 29.60 -5.83 -1.90
N LYS A 706 30.78 -6.23 -2.40
CA LYS A 706 31.99 -6.30 -1.57
C LYS A 706 32.58 -4.91 -1.45
N ILE A 707 32.40 -4.26 -0.29
CA ILE A 707 33.01 -2.96 0.00
C ILE A 707 34.21 -3.20 0.91
N SER A 708 35.42 -2.96 0.39
CA SER A 708 36.65 -3.05 1.17
C SER A 708 36.83 -1.79 2.03
N ASP A 709 37.59 -1.93 3.13
CA ASP A 709 37.90 -0.80 4.01
C ASP A 709 38.66 0.30 3.27
N LYS A 710 39.48 -0.07 2.28
CA LYS A 710 40.14 0.90 1.38
C LYS A 710 39.15 1.77 0.62
N VAL A 711 38.06 1.20 0.09
CA VAL A 711 37.01 1.95 -0.61
C VAL A 711 36.27 2.89 0.34
N ILE A 712 35.92 2.39 1.54
CA ILE A 712 35.27 3.18 2.59
C ILE A 712 36.16 4.37 2.98
N SER A 713 37.43 4.11 3.30
CA SER A 713 38.39 5.15 3.70
C SER A 713 38.59 6.18 2.61
N SER A 714 38.79 5.76 1.35
CA SER A 714 38.95 6.67 0.22
C SER A 714 37.72 7.55 -0.01
N ALA A 715 36.51 6.99 0.05
CA ALA A 715 35.28 7.75 -0.11
C ALA A 715 35.07 8.78 1.01
N ILE A 716 35.42 8.44 2.26
CA ILE A 716 35.35 9.37 3.41
C ILE A 716 36.37 10.51 3.23
N LYS A 717 37.63 10.20 2.90
CA LYS A 717 38.68 11.21 2.66
C LYS A 717 38.28 12.20 1.57
N ASN A 718 37.69 11.71 0.48
CA ASN A 718 37.34 12.55 -0.67
C ASN A 718 36.01 13.30 -0.51
N PHE A 719 35.25 13.05 0.56
CA PHE A 719 33.94 13.67 0.75
C PHE A 719 34.09 15.07 1.36
N LYS A 720 33.93 16.10 0.53
CA LYS A 720 34.10 17.52 0.91
C LYS A 720 32.94 18.12 1.72
N GLY A 721 31.89 17.35 2.01
CA GLY A 721 30.65 17.87 2.59
C GLY A 721 29.68 18.40 1.55
N LEU A 722 28.53 18.89 2.04
CA LEU A 722 27.51 19.52 1.20
C LEU A 722 27.64 21.05 1.31
N PRO A 723 27.30 21.81 0.25
CA PRO A 723 27.25 23.26 0.31
C PRO A 723 26.38 23.76 1.48
N ASN A 724 26.73 24.92 2.04
CA ASN A 724 25.99 25.57 3.14
C ASN A 724 25.93 24.75 4.46
N ARG A 725 26.80 23.75 4.65
CA ARG A 725 26.91 22.91 5.86
C ARG A 725 28.35 22.90 6.39
N LEU A 726 28.69 23.82 7.29
CA LEU A 726 30.08 24.06 7.72
C LEU A 726 31.07 24.12 6.53
N GLU A 727 30.63 24.75 5.44
CA GLU A 727 31.39 24.84 4.18
C GLU A 727 32.51 25.88 4.35
N LEU A 728 33.77 25.47 4.18
CA LEU A 728 34.90 26.39 4.15
C LEU A 728 34.82 27.25 2.88
N VAL A 729 34.58 28.55 3.05
CA VAL A 729 34.50 29.51 1.93
C VAL A 729 35.90 29.92 1.49
N GLY A 730 36.81 30.11 2.45
CA GLY A 730 38.20 30.48 2.19
C GLY A 730 38.83 31.23 3.37
N LYS A 731 40.09 31.65 3.17
CA LYS A 731 40.86 32.43 4.15
C LYS A 731 41.21 33.80 3.55
N PHE A 732 40.79 34.88 4.20
CA PHE A 732 40.93 36.26 3.73
C PHE A 732 41.47 37.12 4.87
N LYS A 733 42.56 37.89 4.66
CA LYS A 733 43.28 38.61 5.73
C LYS A 733 43.65 37.73 6.95
N GLY A 734 43.80 36.43 6.72
CA GLY A 734 44.03 35.44 7.76
C GLY A 734 42.79 35.02 8.58
N ILE A 735 41.61 35.57 8.30
CA ILE A 735 40.32 35.15 8.85
C ILE A 735 39.80 33.96 8.04
N ILE A 736 39.25 32.95 8.72
CA ILE A 736 38.70 31.75 8.07
C ILE A 736 37.17 31.86 8.06
N PHE A 737 36.57 31.82 6.87
CA PHE A 737 35.12 31.98 6.70
C PHE A 737 34.43 30.63 6.49
N TYR A 738 33.41 30.36 7.31
CA TYR A 738 32.57 29.17 7.20
C TYR A 738 31.11 29.55 6.92
N ASN A 739 30.55 28.88 5.92
CA ASN A 739 29.16 28.99 5.53
C ASN A 739 28.36 27.78 6.05
N ASP A 740 27.51 28.05 7.03
CA ASP A 740 26.58 27.09 7.61
C ASP A 740 25.14 27.60 7.56
N ALA A 741 24.77 28.22 6.43
CA ALA A 741 23.45 28.82 6.23
C ALA A 741 22.28 27.82 6.46
N SER A 742 22.53 26.51 6.33
CA SER A 742 21.54 25.45 6.59
C SER A 742 21.17 25.25 8.07
N SER A 743 21.87 25.91 9.00
CA SER A 743 21.53 25.91 10.42
C SER A 743 20.36 26.84 10.69
N THR A 744 19.15 26.27 10.56
CA THR A 744 17.87 26.97 10.71
C THR A 744 17.22 26.82 12.09
N ASN A 745 17.95 26.32 13.09
CA ASN A 745 17.48 26.20 14.48
C ASN A 745 18.66 26.32 15.48
N PRO A 746 18.40 26.57 16.78
CA PRO A 746 19.46 26.79 17.77
C PRO A 746 20.44 25.62 17.90
N ASP A 747 19.93 24.38 17.98
CA ASP A 747 20.77 23.18 18.14
C ASP A 747 21.79 23.01 17.00
N SER A 748 21.42 23.36 15.77
CA SER A 748 22.33 23.26 14.62
C SER A 748 23.48 24.26 14.74
N SER A 749 23.18 25.50 15.15
CA SER A 749 24.20 26.53 15.38
C SER A 749 25.10 26.19 16.56
N ILE A 750 24.57 25.58 17.62
CA ILE A 750 25.38 25.07 18.74
C ILE A 750 26.36 24.00 18.24
N LEU A 751 25.89 23.03 17.47
CA LEU A 751 26.75 21.99 16.89
C LEU A 751 27.83 22.58 15.98
N ALA A 752 27.52 23.65 15.23
CA ALA A 752 28.50 24.36 14.41
C ALA A 752 29.58 25.04 15.27
N ILE A 753 29.17 25.73 16.35
CA ILE A 753 30.08 26.39 17.28
C ILE A 753 31.02 25.39 17.95
N GLU A 754 30.48 24.29 18.47
CA GLU A 754 31.27 23.26 19.14
C GLU A 754 32.26 22.54 18.22
N SER A 755 31.95 22.49 16.92
CA SER A 755 32.80 21.85 15.91
C SER A 755 33.99 22.71 15.53
N LEU A 756 33.79 24.02 15.41
CA LEU A 756 34.83 24.98 14.97
C LEU A 756 35.66 25.53 16.13
N LYS A 757 35.06 25.68 17.33
CA LYS A 757 35.64 26.17 18.59
C LYS A 757 36.21 27.59 18.59
N ASP A 758 37.05 27.95 17.62
CA ASP A 758 37.79 29.23 17.54
C ASP A 758 37.04 30.36 16.80
N ILE A 759 35.74 30.50 17.08
CA ILE A 759 34.89 31.50 16.45
C ILE A 759 35.02 32.83 17.19
N ASP A 760 35.25 33.90 16.42
CA ASP A 760 35.29 35.27 16.95
C ASP A 760 34.10 36.10 16.44
N THR A 761 33.58 35.77 15.25
CA THR A 761 32.39 36.41 14.67
C THR A 761 31.34 35.38 14.24
N ILE A 762 30.07 35.60 14.60
CA ILE A 762 28.95 34.75 14.20
C ILE A 762 27.77 35.57 13.65
N PHE A 763 27.10 35.04 12.62
CA PHE A 763 25.86 35.61 12.10
C PHE A 763 24.66 34.76 12.52
N LEU A 764 23.68 35.40 13.14
CA LEU A 764 22.49 34.82 13.74
C LEU A 764 21.25 35.55 13.22
N GLY A 765 20.08 34.94 13.32
CA GLY A 765 18.81 35.54 12.95
C GLY A 765 18.16 34.97 11.69
N GLY A 766 16.88 35.31 11.52
CA GLY A 766 15.98 34.83 10.49
C GLY A 766 14.52 34.88 10.93
N GLN A 767 13.62 34.19 10.23
CA GLN A 767 12.20 34.10 10.60
C GLN A 767 12.02 33.57 12.02
N ASP A 768 11.26 34.28 12.85
CA ASP A 768 10.94 33.82 14.19
C ASP A 768 9.91 32.68 14.17
N ARG A 769 10.22 31.59 14.88
CA ARG A 769 9.35 30.43 15.09
C ARG A 769 9.08 30.15 16.57
N GLY A 770 9.42 31.09 17.45
CA GLY A 770 9.26 30.93 18.90
C GLY A 770 10.24 29.93 19.52
N TYR A 771 11.45 29.80 18.97
CA TYR A 771 12.48 28.94 19.55
C TYR A 771 13.02 29.51 20.88
N ASP A 772 13.38 28.63 21.81
CA ASP A 772 14.15 29.02 23.00
C ASP A 772 15.64 29.10 22.64
N PHE A 773 16.20 30.31 22.68
CA PHE A 773 17.60 30.58 22.38
C PHE A 773 18.51 30.58 23.63
N SER A 774 17.96 30.34 24.83
CA SER A 774 18.69 30.46 26.10
C SER A 774 19.94 29.57 26.15
N HIS A 775 19.90 28.37 25.54
CA HIS A 775 21.06 27.49 25.49
C HIS A 775 22.12 27.99 24.50
N LEU A 776 21.70 28.50 23.33
CA LEU A 776 22.61 29.07 22.34
C LEU A 776 23.34 30.29 22.91
N GLU A 777 22.65 31.18 23.63
CA GLU A 777 23.29 32.32 24.30
C GLU A 777 24.37 31.87 25.31
N LYS A 778 24.10 30.82 26.10
CA LYS A 778 25.09 30.24 27.02
C LYS A 778 26.30 29.68 26.28
N VAL A 779 26.10 29.04 25.12
CA VAL A 779 27.19 28.49 24.29
C VAL A 779 28.03 29.62 23.70
N ILE A 780 27.41 30.68 23.18
CA ILE A 780 28.11 31.87 22.65
C ILE A 780 29.04 32.47 23.72
N LYS A 781 28.55 32.61 24.96
CA LYS A 781 29.34 33.08 26.11
C LYS A 781 30.48 32.11 26.46
N LYS A 782 30.19 30.81 26.52
CA LYS A 782 31.18 29.76 26.82
C LYS A 782 32.37 29.79 25.85
N TYR A 783 32.10 29.97 24.56
CA TYR A 783 33.14 30.05 23.51
C TYR A 783 33.71 31.46 23.32
N LYS A 784 33.29 32.43 24.14
CA LYS A 784 33.77 33.82 24.13
C LYS A 784 33.67 34.46 22.73
N ILE A 785 32.58 34.21 22.01
CA ILE A 785 32.32 34.83 20.70
C ILE A 785 31.93 36.29 20.95
N ARG A 786 32.70 37.23 20.39
CA ARG A 786 32.60 38.67 20.73
C ARG A 786 31.81 39.48 19.71
N ASN A 787 31.97 39.16 18.43
CA ASN A 787 31.33 39.90 17.35
C ASN A 787 30.07 39.13 16.89
N ILE A 788 28.92 39.77 16.91
CA ILE A 788 27.65 39.13 16.56
C ILE A 788 26.92 39.98 15.52
N VAL A 789 26.58 39.35 14.40
CA VAL A 789 25.63 39.93 13.45
C VAL A 789 24.26 39.33 13.68
N LEU A 790 23.23 40.18 13.74
CA LEU A 790 21.84 39.82 13.98
C LEU A 790 20.98 40.24 12.79
N PHE A 791 20.33 39.26 12.16
CA PHE A 791 19.32 39.46 11.13
C PHE A 791 17.91 39.40 11.72
N PRO A 792 16.95 40.20 11.25
CA PRO A 792 15.55 40.07 11.62
C PRO A 792 14.93 38.75 11.12
N ASP A 793 13.86 38.27 11.75
CA ASP A 793 13.13 38.86 12.89
C ASP A 793 13.63 38.34 14.25
N SER A 794 14.25 37.16 14.27
CA SER A 794 14.63 36.49 15.51
C SER A 794 15.91 37.02 16.13
N GLY A 795 16.77 37.73 15.37
CA GLY A 795 18.10 38.18 15.80
C GLY A 795 18.10 38.85 17.18
N GLU A 796 17.19 39.79 17.42
CA GLU A 796 17.09 40.51 18.69
C GLU A 796 16.73 39.61 19.88
N LYS A 797 16.02 38.51 19.63
CA LYS A 797 15.58 37.55 20.66
C LYS A 797 16.65 36.53 21.02
N ILE A 798 17.67 36.36 20.17
CA ILE A 798 18.73 35.35 20.35
C ILE A 798 19.68 35.74 21.49
N ILE A 799 20.01 37.02 21.63
CA ILE A 799 20.95 37.54 22.64
C ILE A 799 20.23 38.52 23.55
N LYS A 800 19.88 38.06 24.76
CA LYS A 800 19.22 38.92 25.76
C LYS A 800 20.23 39.86 26.44
N ASN A 801 21.38 39.34 26.86
CA ASN A 801 22.43 40.17 27.47
C ASN A 801 23.51 40.52 26.44
N LYS A 802 23.49 41.79 26.02
CA LYS A 802 24.39 42.35 25.00
C LYS A 802 25.70 42.93 25.58
N SER A 803 25.87 42.94 26.90
CA SER A 803 27.03 43.54 27.55
C SER A 803 28.34 42.87 27.13
N GLY A 804 29.33 43.67 26.72
CA GLY A 804 30.64 43.20 26.27
C GLY A 804 30.69 42.56 24.89
N LEU A 805 29.58 42.61 24.12
CA LEU A 805 29.50 42.11 22.75
C LEU A 805 29.53 43.26 21.74
N ASN A 806 30.21 43.06 20.62
CA ASN A 806 30.19 43.95 19.48
C ASN A 806 29.10 43.49 18.51
N ILE A 807 27.97 44.21 18.43
CA ILE A 807 26.77 43.75 17.75
C ILE A 807 26.44 44.63 16.56
N LEU A 808 26.15 44.01 15.41
CA LEU A 808 25.55 44.65 14.25
C LEU A 808 24.15 44.07 14.01
N ASN A 809 23.11 44.91 14.03
CA ASN A 809 21.81 44.57 13.48
C ASN A 809 21.76 45.05 12.04
N THR A 810 21.41 44.18 11.09
CA THR A 810 21.33 44.55 9.67
C THR A 810 20.40 43.61 8.91
N GLU A 811 19.90 44.06 7.77
CA GLU A 811 19.22 43.25 6.77
C GLU A 811 20.13 42.93 5.57
N SER A 812 21.32 43.55 5.51
CA SER A 812 22.25 43.46 4.40
C SER A 812 23.35 42.45 4.67
N MET A 813 23.40 41.38 3.86
CA MET A 813 24.51 40.42 3.89
C MET A 813 25.86 41.09 3.55
N GLU A 814 25.87 42.16 2.75
CA GLU A 814 27.09 42.89 2.43
C GLU A 814 27.67 43.62 3.65
N GLU A 815 26.82 44.38 4.36
CA GLU A 815 27.22 45.09 5.59
C GLU A 815 27.69 44.10 6.65
N ALA A 816 26.95 43.01 6.80
CA ALA A 816 27.27 41.91 7.69
C ALA A 816 28.69 41.36 7.43
N VAL A 817 29.03 41.07 6.17
CA VAL A 817 30.35 40.55 5.80
C VAL A 817 31.45 41.60 5.99
N LYS A 818 31.18 42.88 5.67
CA LYS A 818 32.14 43.98 5.93
C LYS A 818 32.45 44.11 7.42
N PHE A 819 31.43 44.10 8.27
CA PHE A 819 31.59 44.13 9.73
C PHE A 819 32.43 42.95 10.21
N ALA A 820 32.13 41.74 9.73
CA ALA A 820 32.92 40.57 10.09
C ALA A 820 34.39 40.69 9.64
N TYR A 821 34.65 41.20 8.44
CA TYR A 821 36.00 41.37 7.92
C TYR A 821 36.83 42.40 8.72
N GLN A 822 36.19 43.45 9.26
CA GLN A 822 36.84 44.48 10.06
C GLN A 822 37.13 44.04 11.49
N ASN A 823 36.22 43.25 12.10
CA ASN A 823 36.25 42.98 13.54
C ASN A 823 36.77 41.59 13.92
N THR A 824 36.82 40.63 12.98
CA THR A 824 37.33 39.29 13.27
C THR A 824 38.86 39.29 13.35
N LEU A 825 39.41 38.75 14.45
CA LEU A 825 40.86 38.66 14.61
C LEU A 825 41.52 37.73 13.57
N LYS A 826 42.75 38.07 13.18
CA LYS A 826 43.59 37.23 12.31
C LYS A 826 43.78 35.84 12.95
N GLY A 827 43.58 34.79 12.16
CA GLY A 827 43.67 33.40 12.60
C GLY A 827 42.37 32.86 13.25
N LYS A 828 41.36 33.70 13.48
CA LYS A 828 40.06 33.29 14.03
C LYS A 828 39.03 33.05 12.93
N ILE A 829 37.89 32.50 13.35
CA ILE A 829 36.80 32.07 12.47
C ILE A 829 35.65 33.07 12.45
N CYS A 830 35.12 33.27 11.25
CA CYS A 830 33.87 33.94 10.97
C CYS A 830 32.83 32.90 10.48
N LEU A 831 31.71 32.75 11.19
CA LEU A 831 30.72 31.69 10.95
C LEU A 831 29.33 32.26 10.64
N LEU A 832 28.81 32.00 9.44
CA LEU A 832 27.37 32.16 9.16
C LEU A 832 26.60 30.94 9.66
N SER A 833 25.82 31.06 10.74
CA SER A 833 25.00 29.96 11.26
C SER A 833 23.73 30.51 11.94
N GLY A 834 22.71 30.80 11.14
CA GLY A 834 21.61 31.71 11.50
C GLY A 834 20.72 31.32 12.70
N ALA A 835 20.76 30.08 13.19
CA ALA A 835 19.91 29.57 14.28
C ALA A 835 18.39 29.69 14.03
N SER A 836 17.96 30.13 12.85
CA SER A 836 16.57 30.39 12.46
C SER A 836 16.40 30.22 10.95
N PRO A 837 15.20 29.87 10.45
CA PRO A 837 14.91 29.80 9.02
C PRO A 837 15.14 31.14 8.32
N SER A 838 15.54 31.14 7.05
CA SER A 838 15.95 32.36 6.35
C SER A 838 14.82 33.15 5.69
N TYR A 839 13.56 32.72 5.84
CA TYR A 839 12.42 33.24 5.07
C TYR A 839 12.03 34.70 5.34
N SER A 840 12.63 35.34 6.35
CA SER A 840 12.41 36.77 6.62
C SER A 840 13.03 37.66 5.54
N LEU A 841 14.25 37.32 5.08
CA LEU A 841 15.02 38.14 4.13
C LEU A 841 15.36 37.40 2.82
N TRP A 842 15.32 36.07 2.82
CA TRP A 842 15.74 35.25 1.68
C TRP A 842 14.66 34.23 1.31
N LYS A 843 14.60 33.85 0.04
CA LYS A 843 13.69 32.80 -0.46
C LYS A 843 13.94 31.45 0.22
N ASN A 844 15.19 31.13 0.49
CA ASN A 844 15.63 29.88 1.13
C ASN A 844 17.04 30.05 1.72
N PHE A 845 17.56 29.01 2.37
CA PHE A 845 18.87 29.10 3.02
C PHE A 845 20.03 29.05 2.01
N GLU A 846 19.79 28.46 0.82
CA GLU A 846 20.77 28.43 -0.26
C GLU A 846 21.09 29.84 -0.75
N GLU A 847 20.07 30.67 -0.96
CA GLU A 847 20.25 32.07 -1.34
C GLU A 847 21.03 32.86 -0.27
N LYS A 848 20.70 32.67 1.02
CA LYS A 848 21.45 33.27 2.13
C LYS A 848 22.94 32.88 2.08
N GLY A 849 23.21 31.60 1.90
CA GLY A 849 24.58 31.07 1.83
C GLY A 849 25.32 31.55 0.58
N ASP A 850 24.65 31.66 -0.56
CA ASP A 850 25.22 32.14 -1.82
C ASP A 850 25.58 33.63 -1.74
N GLN A 851 24.73 34.46 -1.15
CA GLN A 851 25.06 35.87 -0.88
C GLN A 851 26.26 36.01 0.04
N PHE A 852 26.32 35.24 1.14
CA PHE A 852 27.47 35.25 2.03
C PHE A 852 28.77 34.88 1.31
N LYS A 853 28.78 33.78 0.54
CA LYS A 853 29.94 33.38 -0.27
C LYS A 853 30.34 34.45 -1.28
N HIS A 854 29.36 35.08 -1.93
CA HIS A 854 29.59 36.14 -2.91
C HIS A 854 30.31 37.33 -2.28
N PHE A 855 29.80 37.87 -1.18
CA PHE A 855 30.40 39.02 -0.52
C PHE A 855 31.75 38.70 0.13
N VAL A 856 31.91 37.50 0.71
CA VAL A 856 33.22 37.05 1.22
C VAL A 856 34.25 36.99 0.10
N LYS A 857 33.90 36.46 -1.08
CA LYS A 857 34.82 36.40 -2.22
C LYS A 857 35.15 37.77 -2.82
N LYS A 858 34.27 38.77 -2.68
CA LYS A 858 34.54 40.15 -3.11
C LYS A 858 35.64 40.83 -2.28
N LEU A 859 35.93 40.34 -1.07
CA LEU A 859 37.00 40.86 -0.21
C LEU A 859 38.41 40.69 -0.81
N ASN A 860 38.58 39.85 -1.85
CA ASN A 860 39.84 39.71 -2.59
C ASN A 860 40.08 40.81 -3.65
N LYS A 861 39.06 41.63 -3.96
CA LYS A 861 39.13 42.67 -5.01
C LYS A 861 39.25 44.10 -4.46
N GLN A 862 39.37 44.23 -3.14
CA GLN A 862 39.61 45.47 -2.40
C GLN A 862 40.88 45.29 -1.60
#